data_AF-A0A9E5WW25-F1
#
_entry.id   AF-A0A9E5WW25-F1
#
_cell.length_a   1.000
_cell.length_b   1.000
_cell.length_c   1.000
_cell.angle_alpha   90.00
_cell.angle_beta   90.00
_cell.angle_gamma   90.00
#
_symmetry.space_group_name_H-M   'P 1'
#
loop_
_entity.id
_entity.type
_entity.pdbx_description
1 polymer ?
#
loop_
_entity_poly.entity_id
_entity_poly.type
_entity_poly.pdbx_seq_one_letter_code
_entity_poly.pdbx_strand_id
1 'polypeptide(L)'
;MGRGAGAWWIGAIWVGTVTAAFGAELGVRGSQFTIDGRPTFLCGLSYYGALGASREFIRQDLDDMQEAGFNWLRVWATWSAFGNNVSAVDDQGRVRQPFLDQLKWLLAECDRRGLIVDVTVTRGEGRLGNAHVPTLEAHRRALTTLSVHLRSWRNWYLDLANEHNIRSKYVSFEDARALRDAVKQTDPKRLVTLSYIRDCSKEDLRRYLFTVKVDFLSPHRPRNRQSPGQTASVTRQYLDWMRAMGRIVPVHYQEPFRRDFSKGWQPTVEDFLLDLRGALRGGAAGWCFHNGDNRWAKDGRPRRSFDMRQQRLFDQLDPVERQVVAHVGSVLREERRPLRRPNGSTGPLRVHPENPRYFADASGRVVYLAGSHTWLNLQDATLDGKRLPFDYDEFLGFLQKHNHNFFRLWTWESPSWVLRDSRVMTVSPLPFQRTGPGTARDGKPKFDLTRFNRAYFQRLRERVEAAGRRGLYVGVMLFQGFSVARKSKTRKRSPWETHPFNGLNNINGIDGDLNGDGEGYEVHTLSDPRITRLQETYVRQVIDTLNDLDHVIYEISNESHGASAEWQAHMIRFIHEYEKGKPKQHPVWMSYTWDGLIGRGTNADLFASPAEAISPHQETCDRDGQDQRYRDDPPVADGRKVIITDTDHLWGIGGNASGSGNFDWRGLGKVGKIAPGSGTVRCASIRR
;
A
#
# COMPACT_ATOMS: atom_id res chain seq x y z
N MET A 1 -1.63 -64.62 2.95
CA MET A 1 -1.96 -63.39 3.70
C MET A 1 -0.82 -62.40 3.47
N GLY A 2 -0.91 -61.22 2.87
CA GLY A 2 -1.94 -60.48 2.17
C GLY A 2 -1.28 -59.17 1.73
N ARG A 3 -1.37 -58.88 0.41
CA ARG A 3 -1.27 -57.57 -0.26
C ARG A 3 0.09 -56.85 -0.36
N GLY A 4 0.60 -56.81 -1.58
CA GLY A 4 1.50 -55.78 -2.12
C GLY A 4 1.22 -55.62 -3.60
N ALA A 5 0.36 -54.66 -3.94
CA ALA A 5 -0.13 -54.40 -5.29
C ALA A 5 0.92 -53.66 -6.12
N GLY A 6 1.09 -54.08 -7.38
CA GLY A 6 1.72 -53.28 -8.42
C GLY A 6 0.73 -52.29 -9.04
N ALA A 7 1.24 -51.18 -9.57
CA ALA A 7 0.61 -50.45 -10.65
C ALA A 7 1.64 -49.54 -11.32
N TRP A 8 1.70 -49.67 -12.65
CA TRP A 8 2.50 -48.93 -13.60
C TRP A 8 1.92 -47.52 -13.80
N TRP A 9 2.76 -46.49 -13.81
CA TRP A 9 2.35 -45.14 -14.16
C TRP A 9 2.33 -44.98 -15.69
N ILE A 10 1.12 -44.98 -16.26
CA ILE A 10 0.88 -44.53 -17.64
C ILE A 10 0.86 -43.01 -17.63
N GLY A 11 1.75 -42.41 -18.43
CA GLY A 11 1.79 -40.97 -18.67
C GLY A 11 0.57 -40.53 -19.47
N ALA A 12 -0.26 -39.68 -18.86
CA ALA A 12 -1.29 -38.93 -19.57
C ALA A 12 -0.68 -37.62 -20.11
N ILE A 13 -0.41 -37.60 -21.42
CA ILE A 13 -0.16 -36.37 -22.16
C ILE A 13 -1.49 -35.60 -22.20
N TRP A 14 -1.56 -34.49 -21.46
CA TRP A 14 -2.64 -33.52 -21.61
C TRP A 14 -2.43 -32.77 -22.93
N VAL A 15 -3.07 -33.25 -24.00
CA VAL A 15 -3.35 -32.41 -25.18
C VAL A 15 -4.42 -31.43 -24.74
N GLY A 16 -4.00 -30.24 -24.33
CA GLY A 16 -4.90 -29.14 -24.04
C GLY A 16 -5.69 -28.80 -25.31
N THR A 17 -7.00 -29.04 -25.26
CA THR A 17 -7.96 -28.49 -26.20
C THR A 17 -7.76 -26.98 -26.29
N VAL A 18 -7.46 -26.48 -27.49
CA VAL A 18 -7.49 -25.05 -27.81
C VAL A 18 -8.93 -24.58 -27.57
N THR A 19 -9.16 -23.98 -26.40
CA THR A 19 -10.39 -23.24 -26.14
C THR A 19 -10.43 -22.06 -27.10
N ALA A 20 -11.47 -21.98 -27.93
CA ALA A 20 -11.76 -20.82 -28.75
C ALA A 20 -11.67 -19.55 -27.88
N ALA A 21 -10.87 -18.56 -28.32
CA ALA A 21 -10.72 -17.30 -27.62
C ALA A 21 -12.07 -16.56 -27.61
N PHE A 22 -12.73 -16.54 -26.45
CA PHE A 22 -13.84 -15.60 -26.22
C PHE A 22 -13.26 -14.18 -26.20
N GLY A 23 -13.92 -13.23 -26.89
CA GLY A 23 -13.53 -11.81 -26.94
C GLY A 23 -13.54 -11.15 -25.55
N ALA A 24 -12.88 -10.01 -25.42
CA ALA A 24 -12.68 -9.35 -24.13
C ALA A 24 -14.01 -8.82 -23.55
N GLU A 25 -14.32 -9.16 -22.31
CA GLU A 25 -15.52 -8.72 -21.61
C GLU A 25 -15.20 -7.66 -20.55
N LEU A 26 -15.68 -6.44 -20.76
CA LEU A 26 -15.57 -5.35 -19.80
C LEU A 26 -16.65 -5.47 -18.71
N GLY A 27 -16.25 -5.36 -17.44
CA GLY A 27 -17.14 -5.33 -16.29
C GLY A 27 -16.70 -4.35 -15.21
N VAL A 28 -17.45 -4.31 -14.11
CA VAL A 28 -17.13 -3.50 -12.91
C VAL A 28 -17.23 -4.35 -11.65
N ARG A 29 -16.32 -4.11 -10.69
CA ARG A 29 -16.36 -4.72 -9.36
C ARG A 29 -15.92 -3.69 -8.32
N GLY A 30 -16.86 -3.22 -7.50
CA GLY A 30 -16.60 -2.15 -6.55
C GLY A 30 -16.09 -0.89 -7.25
N SER A 31 -14.91 -0.41 -6.87
CA SER A 31 -14.27 0.76 -7.49
C SER A 31 -13.36 0.46 -8.68
N GLN A 32 -13.39 -0.76 -9.24
CA GLN A 32 -12.46 -1.20 -10.29
C GLN A 32 -13.22 -1.65 -11.54
N PHE A 33 -12.63 -1.42 -12.73
CA PHE A 33 -13.01 -2.15 -13.94
C PHE A 33 -12.47 -3.56 -13.91
N THR A 34 -13.10 -4.46 -14.65
CA THR A 34 -12.59 -5.79 -14.93
C THR A 34 -12.55 -6.07 -16.42
N ILE A 35 -11.52 -6.76 -16.90
CA ILE A 35 -11.51 -7.38 -18.24
C ILE A 35 -11.48 -8.89 -18.00
N ASP A 36 -12.46 -9.62 -18.53
CA ASP A 36 -12.63 -11.06 -18.31
C ASP A 36 -12.66 -11.42 -16.82
N GLY A 37 -13.33 -10.59 -16.02
CA GLY A 37 -13.44 -10.72 -14.57
C GLY A 37 -12.17 -10.37 -13.77
N ARG A 38 -11.06 -10.03 -14.43
CA ARG A 38 -9.81 -9.62 -13.79
C ARG A 38 -9.76 -8.11 -13.57
N PRO A 39 -9.50 -7.61 -12.35
CA PRO A 39 -9.34 -6.18 -12.10
C PRO A 39 -8.28 -5.56 -13.01
N THR A 40 -8.67 -4.51 -13.74
CA THR A 40 -7.82 -3.87 -14.74
C THR A 40 -7.94 -2.35 -14.63
N PHE A 41 -6.80 -1.68 -14.51
CA PHE A 41 -6.74 -0.24 -14.70
C PHE A 41 -6.77 0.07 -16.20
N LEU A 42 -7.75 0.89 -16.64
CA LEU A 42 -7.88 1.33 -18.03
C LEU A 42 -6.98 2.54 -18.27
N CYS A 43 -5.84 2.33 -18.90
CA CYS A 43 -4.96 3.40 -19.33
C CYS A 43 -5.05 3.54 -20.85
N GLY A 44 -5.37 4.72 -21.34
CA GLY A 44 -5.59 4.91 -22.77
C GLY A 44 -5.37 6.33 -23.22
N LEU A 45 -5.89 6.65 -24.41
CA LEU A 45 -5.75 7.96 -25.02
C LEU A 45 -7.01 8.39 -25.75
N SER A 46 -7.10 9.69 -26.03
CA SER A 46 -8.19 10.23 -26.85
C SER A 46 -7.96 9.91 -28.33
N TYR A 47 -8.96 9.33 -28.99
CA TYR A 47 -8.93 8.86 -30.36
C TYR A 47 -10.14 9.39 -31.18
N TYR A 48 -10.29 10.72 -31.21
CA TYR A 48 -11.46 11.46 -31.69
C TYR A 48 -11.91 11.11 -33.12
N GLY A 49 -11.03 11.35 -34.10
CA GLY A 49 -11.30 11.25 -35.54
C GLY A 49 -11.14 9.85 -36.10
N ALA A 50 -11.14 8.81 -35.25
CA ALA A 50 -10.88 7.42 -35.62
C ALA A 50 -11.68 6.94 -36.84
N LEU A 51 -12.96 7.32 -36.90
CA LEU A 51 -13.86 6.87 -37.95
C LEU A 51 -13.52 7.46 -39.32
N GLY A 52 -12.72 8.53 -39.37
CA GLY A 52 -12.20 9.11 -40.61
C GLY A 52 -10.79 8.67 -40.99
N ALA A 53 -10.13 7.86 -40.15
CA ALA A 53 -8.77 7.38 -40.40
C ALA A 53 -8.76 6.12 -41.28
N SER A 54 -7.68 5.92 -42.03
CA SER A 54 -7.48 4.66 -42.74
C SER A 54 -7.33 3.50 -41.75
N ARG A 55 -7.75 2.30 -42.13
CA ARG A 55 -7.58 1.10 -41.29
C ARG A 55 -6.10 0.78 -41.02
N GLU A 56 -5.22 1.16 -41.94
CA GLU A 56 -3.77 1.05 -41.77
C GLU A 56 -3.24 1.97 -40.67
N PHE A 57 -3.63 3.26 -40.68
CA PHE A 57 -3.27 4.20 -39.61
C PHE A 57 -3.77 3.72 -38.26
N ILE A 58 -5.00 3.21 -38.20
CA ILE A 58 -5.56 2.67 -36.97
C ILE A 58 -4.73 1.47 -36.48
N ARG A 59 -4.39 0.51 -37.35
CA ARG A 59 -3.58 -0.65 -36.92
C ARG A 59 -2.23 -0.25 -36.36
N GLN A 60 -1.51 0.65 -37.04
CA GLN A 60 -0.22 1.17 -36.57
C GLN A 60 -0.36 1.92 -35.24
N ASP A 61 -1.36 2.77 -35.10
CA ASP A 61 -1.63 3.45 -33.82
C ASP A 61 -1.97 2.44 -32.70
N LEU A 62 -2.75 1.38 -32.99
CA LEU A 62 -3.06 0.33 -32.01
C LEU A 62 -1.82 -0.48 -31.62
N ASP A 63 -0.92 -0.76 -32.56
CA ASP A 63 0.36 -1.42 -32.29
C ASP A 63 1.21 -0.57 -31.32
N ASP A 64 1.41 0.71 -31.64
CA ASP A 64 2.16 1.64 -30.77
C ASP A 64 1.49 1.84 -29.41
N MET A 65 0.15 1.87 -29.37
CA MET A 65 -0.59 1.95 -28.12
C MET A 65 -0.28 0.77 -27.21
N GLN A 66 -0.31 -0.44 -27.76
CA GLN A 66 -0.03 -1.66 -27.00
C GLN A 66 1.43 -1.71 -26.55
N GLU A 67 2.38 -1.30 -27.42
CA GLU A 67 3.80 -1.19 -27.06
C GLU A 67 4.03 -0.20 -25.91
N ALA A 68 3.34 0.94 -25.92
CA ALA A 68 3.38 1.94 -24.84
C ALA A 68 2.64 1.50 -23.55
N GLY A 69 1.89 0.39 -23.60
CA GLY A 69 1.17 -0.17 -22.45
C GLY A 69 -0.27 0.35 -22.27
N PHE A 70 -0.83 1.04 -23.27
CA PHE A 70 -2.23 1.42 -23.28
C PHE A 70 -3.13 0.21 -23.59
N ASN A 71 -4.30 0.16 -22.94
CA ASN A 71 -5.29 -0.90 -23.10
C ASN A 71 -6.71 -0.38 -23.37
N TRP A 72 -6.85 0.92 -23.59
CA TRP A 72 -8.14 1.60 -23.75
C TRP A 72 -8.02 2.78 -24.73
N LEU A 73 -9.11 3.13 -25.43
CA LEU A 73 -9.17 4.30 -26.32
C LEU A 73 -10.55 4.95 -26.31
N ARG A 74 -10.58 6.28 -26.41
CA ARG A 74 -11.81 7.10 -26.47
C ARG A 74 -12.16 7.52 -27.89
N VAL A 75 -13.24 6.93 -28.42
CA VAL A 75 -13.70 7.10 -29.79
C VAL A 75 -15.03 7.83 -29.81
N TRP A 76 -15.15 8.81 -30.68
CA TRP A 76 -16.37 9.60 -30.81
C TRP A 76 -17.28 9.03 -31.90
N ALA A 77 -18.48 8.61 -31.52
CA ALA A 77 -19.51 8.20 -32.47
C ALA A 77 -20.15 9.40 -33.19
N THR A 78 -20.01 10.59 -32.62
CA THR A 78 -20.54 11.87 -33.14
C THR A 78 -19.43 12.91 -33.26
N TRP A 79 -18.48 12.69 -34.17
CA TRP A 79 -17.34 13.57 -34.41
C TRP A 79 -17.46 14.37 -35.70
N SER A 80 -17.29 15.69 -35.59
CA SER A 80 -17.20 16.61 -36.72
C SER A 80 -16.17 17.69 -36.40
N ALA A 81 -15.08 17.74 -37.17
CA ALA A 81 -14.00 18.71 -36.96
C ALA A 81 -13.36 19.08 -38.30
N PHE A 82 -12.90 20.33 -38.43
CA PHE A 82 -12.15 20.80 -39.60
C PHE A 82 -12.81 20.50 -40.96
N GLY A 83 -14.13 20.68 -41.04
CA GLY A 83 -14.93 20.42 -42.24
C GLY A 83 -15.15 18.94 -42.55
N ASN A 84 -14.82 18.03 -41.63
CA ASN A 84 -14.94 16.59 -41.81
C ASN A 84 -15.86 15.99 -40.75
N ASN A 85 -17.03 15.50 -41.17
CA ASN A 85 -17.98 14.80 -40.31
C ASN A 85 -17.84 13.29 -40.50
N VAL A 86 -17.37 12.61 -39.46
CA VAL A 86 -17.08 11.16 -39.46
C VAL A 86 -17.97 10.40 -38.49
N SER A 87 -19.12 10.99 -38.13
CA SER A 87 -20.08 10.39 -37.20
C SER A 87 -20.67 9.09 -37.72
N ALA A 88 -20.78 8.09 -36.84
CA ALA A 88 -21.43 6.80 -37.06
C ALA A 88 -22.96 6.89 -37.11
N VAL A 89 -23.52 8.00 -36.62
CA VAL A 89 -24.95 8.33 -36.71
C VAL A 89 -25.17 9.69 -37.34
N ASP A 90 -26.33 9.88 -37.96
CA ASP A 90 -26.80 11.17 -38.46
C ASP A 90 -27.42 12.03 -37.35
N ASP A 91 -27.93 13.19 -37.74
CA ASP A 91 -28.53 14.15 -36.81
C ASP A 91 -29.88 13.75 -36.22
N GLN A 92 -30.53 12.75 -36.82
CA GLN A 92 -31.72 12.13 -36.29
C GLN A 92 -31.38 10.91 -35.42
N GLY A 93 -30.09 10.58 -35.25
CA GLY A 93 -29.60 9.43 -34.51
C GLY A 93 -29.75 8.11 -35.26
N ARG A 94 -29.90 8.13 -36.58
CA ARG A 94 -29.96 6.94 -37.44
C ARG A 94 -28.56 6.55 -37.90
N VAL A 95 -28.41 5.33 -38.40
CA VAL A 95 -27.14 4.81 -38.95
C VAL A 95 -26.59 5.74 -40.03
N ARG A 96 -25.28 6.05 -39.95
CA ARG A 96 -24.55 6.77 -40.99
C ARG A 96 -23.36 5.96 -41.49
N GLN A 97 -23.45 5.51 -42.74
CA GLN A 97 -22.36 4.83 -43.42
C GLN A 97 -21.41 5.83 -44.10
N PRO A 98 -20.13 5.46 -44.31
CA PRO A 98 -19.48 4.19 -43.93
C PRO A 98 -19.03 4.12 -42.47
N PHE A 99 -19.32 5.14 -41.67
CA PHE A 99 -18.70 5.34 -40.35
C PHE A 99 -19.19 4.36 -39.28
N LEU A 100 -20.44 3.90 -39.35
CA LEU A 100 -20.90 2.82 -38.46
C LEU A 100 -20.15 1.51 -38.74
N ASP A 101 -19.92 1.16 -40.01
CA ASP A 101 -19.15 -0.04 -40.35
C ASP A 101 -17.68 0.09 -39.95
N GLN A 102 -17.11 1.29 -40.04
CA GLN A 102 -15.77 1.57 -39.52
C GLN A 102 -15.72 1.41 -37.99
N LEU A 103 -16.75 1.86 -37.26
CA LEU A 103 -16.84 1.68 -35.80
C LEU A 103 -16.95 0.19 -35.42
N LYS A 104 -17.78 -0.59 -36.13
CA LYS A 104 -17.86 -2.05 -35.93
C LYS A 104 -16.54 -2.73 -36.18
N TRP A 105 -15.86 -2.36 -37.27
CA TRP A 105 -14.55 -2.90 -37.60
C TRP A 105 -13.52 -2.56 -36.51
N LEU A 106 -13.51 -1.32 -36.01
CA LEU A 106 -12.63 -0.89 -34.92
C LEU A 106 -12.90 -1.67 -33.64
N LEU A 107 -14.17 -1.86 -33.24
CA LEU A 107 -14.51 -2.68 -32.08
C LEU A 107 -13.99 -4.11 -32.23
N ALA A 108 -14.14 -4.72 -33.40
CA ALA A 108 -13.65 -6.07 -33.68
C ALA A 108 -12.11 -6.17 -33.70
N GLU A 109 -11.42 -5.15 -34.20
CA GLU A 109 -9.95 -5.08 -34.16
C GLU A 109 -9.46 -4.93 -32.71
N CYS A 110 -10.08 -4.04 -31.93
CA CYS A 110 -9.77 -3.86 -30.53
C CYS A 110 -10.08 -5.12 -29.70
N ASP A 111 -11.19 -5.81 -29.99
CA ASP A 111 -11.59 -7.03 -29.29
C ASP A 111 -10.57 -8.15 -29.50
N ARG A 112 -10.10 -8.35 -30.74
CA ARG A 112 -8.99 -9.27 -31.07
C ARG A 112 -7.69 -8.95 -30.33
N ARG A 113 -7.48 -7.69 -29.95
CA ARG A 113 -6.29 -7.19 -29.26
C ARG A 113 -6.47 -7.09 -27.74
N GLY A 114 -7.66 -7.39 -27.21
CA GLY A 114 -7.99 -7.20 -25.79
C GLY A 114 -8.08 -5.73 -25.35
N LEU A 115 -8.31 -4.81 -26.30
CA LEU A 115 -8.43 -3.37 -26.05
C LEU A 115 -9.88 -2.98 -25.79
N ILE A 116 -10.08 -2.05 -24.86
CA ILE A 116 -11.40 -1.53 -24.49
C ILE A 116 -11.69 -0.22 -25.22
N VAL A 117 -12.90 -0.10 -25.77
CA VAL A 117 -13.32 1.09 -26.51
C VAL A 117 -14.38 1.87 -25.74
N ASP A 118 -14.10 3.14 -25.50
CA ASP A 118 -15.11 4.12 -25.11
C ASP A 118 -15.79 4.66 -26.36
N VAL A 119 -17.10 4.47 -26.46
CA VAL A 119 -17.92 5.07 -27.50
C VAL A 119 -18.63 6.27 -26.89
N THR A 120 -18.20 7.46 -27.29
CA THR A 120 -18.72 8.73 -26.79
C THR A 120 -19.71 9.36 -27.77
N VAL A 121 -20.85 9.83 -27.24
CA VAL A 121 -21.82 10.66 -27.97
C VAL A 121 -21.84 12.07 -27.39
N THR A 122 -22.07 13.06 -28.24
CA THR A 122 -22.21 14.46 -27.86
C THR A 122 -23.50 15.04 -28.38
N ARG A 123 -24.19 15.78 -27.51
CA ARG A 123 -25.30 16.65 -27.87
C ARG A 123 -24.76 18.00 -28.36
N GLY A 124 -25.39 18.59 -29.38
CA GLY A 124 -25.11 19.97 -29.75
C GLY A 124 -25.48 20.33 -31.18
N GLU A 125 -25.37 21.62 -31.47
CA GLU A 125 -25.82 22.25 -32.72
C GLU A 125 -24.78 22.21 -33.86
N GLY A 126 -23.64 21.52 -33.72
CA GLY A 126 -22.60 21.44 -34.77
C GLY A 126 -21.50 22.50 -34.61
N ARG A 127 -20.53 22.23 -33.73
CA ARG A 127 -19.28 23.01 -33.58
C ARG A 127 -18.10 22.06 -33.71
N LEU A 128 -16.87 22.58 -33.77
CA LEU A 128 -15.66 21.74 -33.80
C LEU A 128 -15.66 20.75 -32.62
N GLY A 129 -15.63 19.46 -32.95
CA GLY A 129 -15.74 18.35 -32.01
C GLY A 129 -17.16 17.98 -31.60
N ASN A 130 -18.21 18.52 -32.23
CA ASN A 130 -19.60 18.21 -31.95
C ASN A 130 -20.34 17.90 -33.26
N ALA A 131 -20.71 16.64 -33.50
CA ALA A 131 -21.69 16.38 -34.55
C ALA A 131 -23.11 16.77 -34.09
N HIS A 132 -23.96 17.09 -35.06
CA HIS A 132 -25.29 17.61 -34.83
C HIS A 132 -26.19 16.49 -34.28
N VAL A 133 -26.59 16.55 -33.01
CA VAL A 133 -27.68 15.73 -32.44
C VAL A 133 -28.55 16.71 -31.63
N PRO A 134 -29.53 17.37 -32.28
CA PRO A 134 -30.11 18.61 -31.76
C PRO A 134 -31.17 18.35 -30.69
N THR A 135 -31.91 17.25 -30.79
CA THR A 135 -33.04 16.93 -29.90
C THR A 135 -32.72 15.80 -28.95
N LEU A 136 -33.39 15.78 -27.78
CA LEU A 136 -33.30 14.66 -26.86
C LEU A 136 -33.77 13.34 -27.50
N GLU A 137 -34.75 13.41 -28.41
CA GLU A 137 -35.25 12.25 -29.14
C GLU A 137 -34.19 11.67 -30.09
N ALA A 138 -33.53 12.52 -30.87
CA ALA A 138 -32.43 12.10 -31.74
C ALA A 138 -31.26 11.54 -30.92
N HIS A 139 -30.97 12.13 -29.75
CA HIS A 139 -29.94 11.64 -28.83
C HIS A 139 -30.29 10.25 -28.29
N ARG A 140 -31.53 10.05 -27.84
CA ARG A 140 -32.03 8.73 -27.43
C ARG A 140 -31.89 7.72 -28.58
N ARG A 141 -32.29 8.10 -29.79
CA ARG A 141 -32.20 7.25 -30.99
C ARG A 141 -30.76 6.91 -31.36
N ALA A 142 -29.83 7.85 -31.23
CA ALA A 142 -28.40 7.62 -31.47
C ALA A 142 -27.86 6.54 -30.52
N LEU A 143 -28.12 6.69 -29.21
CA LEU A 143 -27.65 5.73 -28.19
C LEU A 143 -28.26 4.34 -28.38
N THR A 144 -29.56 4.24 -28.71
CA THR A 144 -30.21 2.94 -28.97
C THR A 144 -29.72 2.32 -30.27
N THR A 145 -29.52 3.10 -31.34
CA THR A 145 -28.96 2.64 -32.62
C THR A 145 -27.56 2.04 -32.41
N LEU A 146 -26.67 2.74 -31.70
CA LEU A 146 -25.35 2.23 -31.35
C LEU A 146 -25.46 0.95 -30.49
N SER A 147 -26.34 0.96 -29.47
CA SER A 147 -26.53 -0.21 -28.60
C SER A 147 -27.02 -1.44 -29.37
N VAL A 148 -27.96 -1.29 -30.31
CA VAL A 148 -28.45 -2.39 -31.16
C VAL A 148 -27.34 -2.94 -32.06
N HIS A 149 -26.64 -2.04 -32.77
CA HIS A 149 -25.69 -2.45 -33.81
C HIS A 149 -24.33 -2.92 -33.28
N LEU A 150 -24.00 -2.59 -32.03
CA LEU A 150 -22.71 -2.93 -31.40
C LEU A 150 -22.85 -3.97 -30.26
N ARG A 151 -24.07 -4.49 -30.00
CA ARG A 151 -24.38 -5.40 -28.87
C ARG A 151 -23.55 -6.69 -28.82
N SER A 152 -23.05 -7.14 -29.96
CA SER A 152 -22.27 -8.39 -30.05
C SER A 152 -20.90 -8.28 -29.40
N TRP A 153 -20.33 -7.07 -29.30
CA TRP A 153 -19.03 -6.83 -28.66
C TRP A 153 -19.20 -6.46 -27.20
N ARG A 154 -18.31 -6.98 -26.34
CA ARG A 154 -18.32 -6.73 -24.89
C ARG A 154 -17.11 -5.94 -24.38
N ASN A 155 -16.18 -5.61 -25.25
CA ASN A 155 -15.00 -4.79 -24.98
C ASN A 155 -15.27 -3.27 -25.07
N TRP A 156 -16.50 -2.80 -24.83
CA TRP A 156 -16.81 -1.37 -24.97
C TRP A 156 -17.83 -0.84 -23.96
N TYR A 157 -17.84 0.46 -23.74
CA TYR A 157 -18.86 1.15 -22.93
C TYR A 157 -19.36 2.41 -23.65
N LEU A 158 -20.49 2.95 -23.18
CA LEU A 158 -21.12 4.14 -23.76
C LEU A 158 -21.04 5.34 -22.82
N ASP A 159 -20.38 6.42 -23.24
CA ASP A 159 -20.53 7.74 -22.61
C ASP A 159 -21.76 8.42 -23.20
N LEU A 160 -22.80 8.57 -22.37
CA LEU A 160 -24.13 9.01 -22.78
C LEU A 160 -24.10 10.41 -23.37
N ALA A 161 -23.29 11.30 -22.80
CA ALA A 161 -23.17 12.68 -23.25
C ALA A 161 -21.85 13.28 -22.78
N ASN A 162 -20.97 13.59 -23.73
CA ASN A 162 -19.70 14.24 -23.42
C ASN A 162 -19.90 15.61 -22.76
N GLU A 163 -19.29 15.82 -21.59
CA GLU A 163 -19.27 17.12 -20.90
C GLU A 163 -20.69 17.71 -20.75
N HIS A 164 -21.62 16.88 -20.28
CA HIS A 164 -23.06 17.15 -20.28
C HIS A 164 -23.49 18.42 -19.54
N ASN A 165 -22.62 18.98 -18.69
CA ASN A 165 -22.85 20.19 -17.92
C ASN A 165 -22.36 21.47 -18.62
N ILE A 166 -21.90 21.39 -19.88
CA ILE A 166 -21.62 22.55 -20.73
C ILE A 166 -22.91 23.04 -21.39
N ARG A 167 -23.17 24.35 -21.33
CA ARG A 167 -24.39 24.98 -21.88
C ARG A 167 -24.73 24.55 -23.32
N SER A 168 -23.75 24.48 -24.21
CA SER A 168 -23.96 24.11 -25.63
C SER A 168 -24.15 22.61 -25.87
N LYS A 169 -23.95 21.78 -24.85
CA LYS A 169 -24.07 20.31 -24.88
C LYS A 169 -24.96 19.78 -23.77
N TYR A 170 -25.79 20.66 -23.18
CA TYR A 170 -26.39 20.39 -21.89
C TYR A 170 -27.37 19.20 -21.93
N VAL A 171 -27.22 18.28 -20.98
CA VAL A 171 -28.17 17.20 -20.71
C VAL A 171 -28.42 17.19 -19.21
N SER A 172 -29.68 17.32 -18.81
CA SER A 172 -30.06 17.27 -17.39
C SER A 172 -29.83 15.88 -16.80
N PHE A 173 -29.82 15.75 -15.48
CA PHE A 173 -29.72 14.43 -14.84
C PHE A 173 -30.95 13.56 -15.13
N GLU A 174 -32.11 14.18 -15.31
CA GLU A 174 -33.39 13.55 -15.61
C GLU A 174 -33.39 13.02 -17.06
N ASP A 175 -32.92 13.83 -18.01
CA ASP A 175 -32.72 13.41 -19.40
C ASP A 175 -31.67 12.30 -19.48
N ALA A 176 -30.54 12.45 -18.78
CA ALA A 176 -29.49 11.44 -18.76
C ALA A 176 -29.97 10.11 -18.16
N ARG A 177 -30.84 10.14 -17.14
CA ARG A 177 -31.51 8.95 -16.64
C ARG A 177 -32.37 8.30 -17.73
N ALA A 178 -33.18 9.07 -18.45
CA ALA A 178 -34.02 8.54 -19.53
C ALA A 178 -33.17 7.93 -20.67
N LEU A 179 -32.07 8.58 -21.04
CA LEU A 179 -31.10 8.05 -22.00
C LEU A 179 -30.46 6.75 -21.50
N ARG A 180 -30.05 6.70 -20.23
CA ARG A 180 -29.49 5.50 -19.60
C ARG A 180 -30.50 4.35 -19.61
N ASP A 181 -31.74 4.61 -19.24
CA ASP A 181 -32.81 3.62 -19.19
C ASP A 181 -33.10 3.05 -20.59
N ALA A 182 -33.11 3.88 -21.64
CA ALA A 182 -33.26 3.43 -23.03
C ALA A 182 -32.12 2.51 -23.51
N VAL A 183 -30.87 2.82 -23.13
CA VAL A 183 -29.71 1.96 -23.41
C VAL A 183 -29.85 0.64 -22.68
N LYS A 184 -30.19 0.64 -21.38
CA LYS A 184 -30.33 -0.58 -20.57
C LYS A 184 -31.52 -1.45 -21.00
N GLN A 185 -32.58 -0.87 -21.58
CA GLN A 185 -33.66 -1.65 -22.21
C GLN A 185 -33.18 -2.40 -23.46
N THR A 186 -32.21 -1.84 -24.19
CA THR A 186 -31.68 -2.40 -25.44
C THR A 186 -30.54 -3.39 -25.19
N ASP A 187 -29.59 -3.04 -24.32
CA ASP A 187 -28.43 -3.84 -23.95
C ASP A 187 -28.22 -3.75 -22.42
N PRO A 188 -28.92 -4.59 -21.61
CA PRO A 188 -28.90 -4.50 -20.15
C PRO A 188 -27.50 -4.59 -19.52
N LYS A 189 -26.57 -5.28 -20.19
CA LYS A 189 -25.19 -5.47 -19.72
C LYS A 189 -24.24 -4.33 -20.11
N ARG A 190 -24.65 -3.40 -21.00
CA ARG A 190 -23.77 -2.32 -21.46
C ARG A 190 -23.40 -1.41 -20.32
N LEU A 191 -22.11 -1.22 -20.05
CA LEU A 191 -21.67 -0.20 -19.11
C LEU A 191 -21.91 1.20 -19.66
N VAL A 192 -22.40 2.10 -18.82
CA VAL A 192 -22.72 3.49 -19.18
C VAL A 192 -22.12 4.49 -18.20
N THR A 193 -21.69 5.63 -18.72
CA THR A 193 -21.23 6.78 -17.94
C THR A 193 -21.82 8.07 -18.48
N LEU A 194 -21.58 9.17 -17.77
CA LEU A 194 -21.98 10.51 -18.14
C LEU A 194 -20.82 11.44 -17.75
N SER A 195 -20.05 11.90 -18.73
CA SER A 195 -18.88 12.74 -18.45
C SER A 195 -19.22 14.20 -18.22
N TYR A 196 -18.45 14.87 -17.36
CA TYR A 196 -18.71 16.23 -16.91
C TYR A 196 -17.41 17.02 -16.73
N ILE A 197 -17.46 18.33 -16.96
CA ILE A 197 -16.31 19.21 -16.70
C ILE A 197 -16.19 19.57 -15.23
N ARG A 198 -14.93 19.71 -14.79
CA ARG A 198 -14.51 20.08 -13.43
C ARG A 198 -14.85 19.02 -12.39
N ASP A 199 -14.37 19.23 -11.18
CA ASP A 199 -14.75 18.41 -10.05
C ASP A 199 -16.19 18.72 -9.65
N CYS A 200 -17.02 17.69 -9.57
CA CYS A 200 -18.40 17.83 -9.12
C CYS A 200 -18.50 17.93 -7.59
N SER A 201 -19.61 18.52 -7.12
CA SER A 201 -19.94 18.57 -5.70
C SER A 201 -20.35 17.18 -5.17
N LYS A 202 -20.44 17.03 -3.83
CA LYS A 202 -20.99 15.82 -3.20
C LYS A 202 -22.47 15.61 -3.55
N GLU A 203 -23.21 16.67 -3.82
CA GLU A 203 -24.62 16.62 -4.23
C GLU A 203 -24.77 16.12 -5.67
N ASP A 204 -23.96 16.66 -6.60
CA ASP A 204 -23.91 16.18 -7.97
C ASP A 204 -23.47 14.72 -8.03
N LEU A 205 -22.46 14.33 -7.23
CA LEU A 205 -22.04 12.94 -7.08
C LEU A 205 -23.23 12.05 -6.70
N ARG A 206 -24.07 12.47 -5.75
CA ARG A 206 -25.29 11.75 -5.39
C ARG A 206 -26.26 11.61 -6.58
N ARG A 207 -26.41 12.64 -7.42
CA ARG A 207 -27.26 12.58 -8.62
C ARG A 207 -26.71 11.63 -9.68
N TYR A 208 -25.40 11.61 -9.93
CA TYR A 208 -24.80 10.60 -10.82
C TYR A 208 -25.06 9.17 -10.32
N LEU A 209 -24.88 8.94 -9.02
CA LEU A 209 -25.01 7.61 -8.42
C LEU A 209 -26.46 7.14 -8.25
N PHE A 210 -27.41 8.00 -7.91
CA PHE A 210 -28.75 7.56 -7.52
C PHE A 210 -29.86 8.01 -8.48
N THR A 211 -29.69 9.16 -9.16
CA THR A 211 -30.64 9.63 -10.17
C THR A 211 -30.34 8.99 -11.52
N VAL A 212 -29.14 9.24 -12.07
CA VAL A 212 -28.74 8.66 -13.37
C VAL A 212 -28.40 7.19 -13.22
N LYS A 213 -27.77 6.81 -12.10
CA LYS A 213 -27.27 5.46 -11.81
C LYS A 213 -26.21 4.99 -12.80
N VAL A 214 -25.23 5.85 -13.09
CA VAL A 214 -24.07 5.48 -13.94
C VAL A 214 -23.31 4.27 -13.37
N ASP A 215 -22.71 3.47 -14.26
CA ASP A 215 -21.92 2.31 -13.86
C ASP A 215 -20.51 2.71 -13.37
N PHE A 216 -20.03 3.90 -13.75
CA PHE A 216 -18.79 4.53 -13.28
C PHE A 216 -18.81 6.05 -13.53
N LEU A 217 -17.95 6.79 -12.83
CA LEU A 217 -17.80 8.24 -12.94
C LEU A 217 -16.73 8.62 -13.95
N SER A 218 -16.97 9.72 -14.68
CA SER A 218 -16.04 10.22 -15.69
C SER A 218 -15.77 11.73 -15.62
N PRO A 219 -15.12 12.22 -14.55
CA PRO A 219 -14.76 13.64 -14.41
C PRO A 219 -13.69 14.07 -15.41
N HIS A 220 -13.92 15.20 -16.10
CA HIS A 220 -12.91 15.92 -16.87
C HIS A 220 -12.29 17.00 -15.98
N ARG A 221 -11.17 16.65 -15.35
CA ARG A 221 -10.49 17.47 -14.33
C ARG A 221 -10.15 18.88 -14.85
N PRO A 222 -10.07 19.90 -13.98
CA PRO A 222 -9.63 21.23 -14.37
C PRO A 222 -8.29 21.22 -15.13
N ARG A 223 -8.18 22.00 -16.20
CA ARG A 223 -6.98 22.07 -17.04
C ARG A 223 -6.07 23.22 -16.61
N ASN A 224 -5.48 23.11 -15.41
CA ASN A 224 -4.54 24.09 -14.83
C ASN A 224 -3.32 23.41 -14.17
N ARG A 225 -2.28 24.20 -13.85
CA ARG A 225 -0.99 23.76 -13.27
C ARG A 225 -1.12 22.95 -11.98
N GLN A 226 -2.19 23.18 -11.21
CA GLN A 226 -2.39 22.50 -9.93
C GLN A 226 -3.05 21.13 -10.08
N SER A 227 -3.76 20.90 -11.18
CA SER A 227 -4.58 19.71 -11.39
C SER A 227 -3.82 18.38 -11.27
N PRO A 228 -2.62 18.21 -11.87
CA PRO A 228 -1.86 16.97 -11.75
C PRO A 228 -1.58 16.55 -10.30
N GLY A 229 -1.15 17.51 -9.48
CA GLY A 229 -0.80 17.27 -8.07
C GLY A 229 -2.00 16.99 -7.15
N GLN A 230 -3.23 17.21 -7.63
CA GLN A 230 -4.46 17.06 -6.85
C GLN A 230 -5.23 15.76 -7.15
N THR A 231 -4.93 15.10 -8.26
CA THR A 231 -5.70 13.94 -8.77
C THR A 231 -5.82 12.83 -7.74
N ALA A 232 -4.75 12.50 -6.99
CA ALA A 232 -4.81 11.49 -5.93
C ALA A 232 -5.79 11.86 -4.80
N SER A 233 -5.70 13.08 -4.27
CA SER A 233 -6.57 13.54 -3.19
C SER A 233 -8.03 13.62 -3.61
N VAL A 234 -8.30 14.08 -4.82
CA VAL A 234 -9.67 14.22 -5.33
C VAL A 234 -10.28 12.87 -5.63
N THR A 235 -9.50 11.93 -6.19
CA THR A 235 -9.95 10.54 -6.35
C THR A 235 -10.38 9.93 -5.01
N ARG A 236 -9.55 10.07 -3.97
CA ARG A 236 -9.85 9.55 -2.63
C ARG A 236 -11.12 10.19 -2.05
N GLN A 237 -11.28 11.50 -2.24
CA GLN A 237 -12.48 12.20 -1.81
C GLN A 237 -13.75 11.63 -2.47
N TYR A 238 -13.73 11.36 -3.78
CA TYR A 238 -14.86 10.71 -4.44
C TYR A 238 -15.13 9.31 -3.89
N LEU A 239 -14.09 8.50 -3.69
CA LEU A 239 -14.24 7.15 -3.11
C LEU A 239 -14.80 7.19 -1.69
N ASP A 240 -14.36 8.13 -0.86
CA ASP A 240 -14.86 8.29 0.51
C ASP A 240 -16.31 8.76 0.54
N TRP A 241 -16.69 9.71 -0.32
CA TRP A 241 -18.08 10.11 -0.46
C TRP A 241 -18.97 8.97 -0.95
N MET A 242 -18.51 8.18 -1.92
CA MET A 242 -19.21 6.98 -2.41
C MET A 242 -19.42 5.93 -1.32
N ARG A 243 -18.37 5.64 -0.54
CA ARG A 243 -18.45 4.72 0.61
C ARG A 243 -19.47 5.20 1.63
N ALA A 244 -19.44 6.49 1.99
CA ALA A 244 -20.39 7.09 2.91
C ALA A 244 -21.85 7.06 2.39
N MET A 245 -22.05 7.03 1.06
CA MET A 245 -23.37 6.93 0.44
C MET A 245 -23.84 5.48 0.22
N GLY A 246 -22.98 4.48 0.45
CA GLY A 246 -23.33 3.06 0.25
C GLY A 246 -23.35 2.58 -1.20
N ARG A 247 -22.87 3.38 -2.17
CA ARG A 247 -22.70 2.97 -3.57
C ARG A 247 -21.33 3.42 -4.07
N ILE A 248 -20.47 2.45 -4.34
CA ILE A 248 -19.14 2.66 -4.91
C ILE A 248 -19.10 2.17 -6.35
N VAL A 249 -18.56 3.02 -7.22
CA VAL A 249 -18.33 2.72 -8.64
C VAL A 249 -16.92 3.18 -9.03
N PRO A 250 -16.37 2.71 -10.16
CA PRO A 250 -15.08 3.18 -10.66
C PRO A 250 -15.04 4.70 -10.92
N VAL A 251 -13.87 5.32 -10.72
CA VAL A 251 -13.57 6.69 -11.17
C VAL A 251 -12.64 6.60 -12.38
N HIS A 252 -13.05 7.11 -13.53
CA HIS A 252 -12.30 7.01 -14.77
C HIS A 252 -12.03 8.40 -15.38
N TYR A 253 -10.77 8.83 -15.39
CA TYR A 253 -10.41 10.12 -15.96
C TYR A 253 -10.31 10.03 -17.49
N GLN A 254 -11.40 10.34 -18.19
CA GLN A 254 -11.52 10.23 -19.66
C GLN A 254 -10.86 11.40 -20.42
N GLU A 255 -10.87 12.60 -19.87
CA GLU A 255 -10.19 13.78 -20.46
C GLU A 255 -9.58 14.69 -19.36
N PRO A 256 -8.37 14.37 -18.87
CA PRO A 256 -7.56 15.29 -18.07
C PRO A 256 -7.14 16.57 -18.83
N PHE A 257 -6.02 17.17 -18.44
CA PHE A 257 -5.38 18.23 -19.21
C PHE A 257 -4.69 17.69 -20.46
N ARG A 258 -4.35 18.59 -21.38
CA ARG A 258 -3.60 18.30 -22.61
C ARG A 258 -2.73 19.48 -23.03
N ARG A 259 -1.80 19.21 -23.95
CA ARG A 259 -1.02 20.22 -24.68
C ARG A 259 -1.93 21.16 -25.48
N ASP A 260 -1.46 22.38 -25.67
CA ASP A 260 -2.08 23.43 -26.50
C ASP A 260 -3.52 23.84 -26.14
N PHE A 261 -4.00 23.50 -24.93
CA PHE A 261 -5.34 23.91 -24.49
C PHE A 261 -5.41 25.38 -24.08
N SER A 262 -4.35 25.92 -23.45
CA SER A 262 -4.30 27.29 -22.92
C SER A 262 -2.99 28.00 -23.30
N LYS A 263 -2.99 29.33 -23.46
CA LYS A 263 -1.74 30.09 -23.70
C LYS A 263 -0.82 30.14 -22.47
N GLY A 264 -1.39 30.16 -21.26
CA GLY A 264 -0.65 30.41 -20.01
C GLY A 264 -0.01 29.19 -19.37
N TRP A 265 -0.40 27.97 -19.77
CA TRP A 265 0.17 26.73 -19.28
C TRP A 265 0.20 25.66 -20.35
N GLN A 266 1.38 25.07 -20.50
CA GLN A 266 1.67 23.93 -21.35
C GLN A 266 2.20 22.81 -20.44
N PRO A 267 1.45 21.72 -20.25
CA PRO A 267 1.87 20.61 -19.38
C PRO A 267 3.21 20.03 -19.82
N THR A 268 4.08 19.72 -18.87
CA THR A 268 5.36 19.02 -19.11
C THR A 268 5.18 17.50 -19.04
N VAL A 269 6.25 16.75 -19.32
CA VAL A 269 6.25 15.29 -19.14
C VAL A 269 5.92 14.94 -17.69
N GLU A 270 6.53 15.63 -16.73
CA GLU A 270 6.32 15.44 -15.30
C GLU A 270 4.87 15.68 -14.90
N ASP A 271 4.19 16.69 -15.48
CA ASP A 271 2.78 16.94 -15.22
C ASP A 271 1.93 15.73 -15.60
N PHE A 272 2.08 15.19 -16.81
CA PHE A 272 1.34 13.99 -17.26
C PHE A 272 1.62 12.77 -16.37
N LEU A 273 2.90 12.50 -16.08
CA LEU A 273 3.26 11.34 -15.26
C LEU A 273 2.84 11.51 -13.79
N LEU A 274 2.84 12.73 -13.27
CA LEU A 274 2.32 13.04 -11.93
C LEU A 274 0.81 12.80 -11.85
N ASP A 275 0.06 13.18 -12.89
CA ASP A 275 -1.39 12.96 -12.95
C ASP A 275 -1.73 11.46 -13.06
N LEU A 276 -1.02 10.71 -13.91
CA LEU A 276 -1.17 9.26 -14.03
C LEU A 276 -0.86 8.54 -12.70
N ARG A 277 0.26 8.86 -12.04
CA ARG A 277 0.58 8.34 -10.69
C ARG A 277 -0.48 8.76 -9.68
N GLY A 278 -0.99 9.99 -9.80
CA GLY A 278 -2.05 10.53 -8.98
C GLY A 278 -3.33 9.70 -9.10
N ALA A 279 -3.74 9.35 -10.32
CA ALA A 279 -4.90 8.50 -10.57
C ALA A 279 -4.71 7.11 -9.96
N LEU A 280 -3.56 6.47 -10.18
CA LEU A 280 -3.24 5.14 -9.65
C LEU A 280 -3.24 5.12 -8.11
N ARG A 281 -2.45 6.00 -7.47
CA ARG A 281 -2.34 6.10 -6.00
C ARG A 281 -3.59 6.66 -5.33
N GLY A 282 -4.44 7.34 -6.09
CA GLY A 282 -5.75 7.83 -5.66
C GLY A 282 -6.80 6.72 -5.58
N GLY A 283 -6.59 5.60 -6.26
CA GLY A 283 -7.55 4.50 -6.39
C GLY A 283 -8.52 4.66 -7.57
N ALA A 284 -8.15 5.45 -8.59
CA ALA A 284 -8.93 5.56 -9.81
C ALA A 284 -8.86 4.24 -10.59
N ALA A 285 -9.86 3.99 -11.42
CA ALA A 285 -9.94 2.79 -12.24
C ALA A 285 -9.41 3.00 -13.66
N GLY A 286 -9.19 4.25 -14.09
CA GLY A 286 -8.54 4.51 -15.35
C GLY A 286 -8.14 5.96 -15.55
N TRP A 287 -7.26 6.19 -16.52
CA TRP A 287 -6.67 7.48 -16.86
C TRP A 287 -6.41 7.59 -18.37
N CYS A 288 -6.57 8.79 -18.90
CA CYS A 288 -6.43 9.10 -20.31
C CYS A 288 -5.25 10.05 -20.56
N PHE A 289 -4.36 9.65 -21.46
CA PHE A 289 -3.48 10.56 -22.18
C PHE A 289 -4.33 11.38 -23.16
N HIS A 290 -4.86 12.49 -22.63
CA HIS A 290 -5.71 13.39 -23.39
C HIS A 290 -4.86 14.27 -24.30
N ASN A 291 -5.27 14.36 -25.57
CA ASN A 291 -4.59 15.09 -26.64
C ASN A 291 -5.61 15.93 -27.43
N GLY A 292 -5.13 16.74 -28.38
CA GLY A 292 -6.02 17.48 -29.27
C GLY A 292 -5.33 18.50 -30.15
N ASP A 293 -6.14 19.35 -30.77
CA ASP A 293 -5.70 20.43 -31.66
C ASP A 293 -4.87 21.51 -30.95
N ASN A 294 -4.01 22.18 -31.70
CA ASN A 294 -3.38 23.40 -31.24
C ASN A 294 -4.31 24.61 -31.45
N ARG A 295 -5.01 25.03 -30.39
CA ARG A 295 -5.99 26.13 -30.42
C ARG A 295 -5.40 27.50 -30.76
N TRP A 296 -4.07 27.61 -30.77
CA TRP A 296 -3.36 28.88 -30.94
C TRP A 296 -2.55 28.94 -32.23
N ALA A 297 -2.39 27.81 -32.93
CA ALA A 297 -1.86 27.79 -34.27
C ALA A 297 -2.87 28.39 -35.25
N LYS A 298 -2.40 29.18 -36.23
CA LYS A 298 -3.27 29.86 -37.22
C LYS A 298 -4.15 28.89 -38.01
N ASP A 299 -3.69 27.65 -38.20
CA ASP A 299 -4.37 26.60 -38.98
C ASP A 299 -4.88 25.43 -38.11
N GLY A 300 -4.75 25.55 -36.78
CA GLY A 300 -5.11 24.54 -35.79
C GLY A 300 -4.18 23.32 -35.75
N ARG A 301 -3.01 23.35 -36.41
CA ARG A 301 -2.07 22.21 -36.43
C ARG A 301 -1.07 22.24 -35.27
N PRO A 302 -0.61 21.08 -34.78
CA PRO A 302 -1.09 19.73 -35.15
C PRO A 302 -2.51 19.46 -34.61
N ARG A 303 -3.28 18.63 -35.33
CA ARG A 303 -4.69 18.32 -35.06
C ARG A 303 -4.84 16.97 -34.37
N ARG A 304 -4.00 16.72 -33.36
CA ARG A 304 -3.78 15.39 -32.75
C ARG A 304 -5.11 14.69 -32.54
N SER A 305 -5.28 13.58 -33.25
CA SER A 305 -6.48 12.76 -33.28
C SER A 305 -7.78 13.43 -33.78
N PHE A 306 -7.90 14.76 -33.76
CA PHE A 306 -9.09 15.48 -34.23
C PHE A 306 -9.31 15.32 -35.75
N ASP A 307 -8.22 15.23 -36.53
CA ASP A 307 -8.25 14.98 -37.98
C ASP A 307 -7.11 14.04 -38.36
N MET A 308 -7.45 12.80 -38.73
CA MET A 308 -6.48 11.74 -39.06
C MET A 308 -6.57 11.29 -40.52
N ARG A 309 -7.10 12.14 -41.41
CA ARG A 309 -7.17 11.85 -42.85
C ARG A 309 -5.78 11.79 -43.49
N GLN A 310 -4.86 12.64 -43.02
CA GLN A 310 -3.53 12.83 -43.62
C GLN A 310 -2.41 12.18 -42.81
N GLN A 311 -2.56 12.06 -41.49
CA GLN A 311 -1.55 11.55 -40.56
C GLN A 311 -2.24 10.77 -39.45
N ARG A 312 -1.66 9.64 -39.03
CA ARG A 312 -2.10 8.88 -37.86
C ARG A 312 -1.79 9.64 -36.56
N LEU A 313 -2.27 9.18 -35.40
CA LEU A 313 -2.12 9.92 -34.14
C LEU A 313 -0.65 10.10 -33.73
N PHE A 314 0.14 9.04 -33.67
CA PHE A 314 1.48 9.11 -33.05
C PHE A 314 2.44 10.00 -33.84
N ASP A 315 2.23 10.16 -35.15
CA ASP A 315 3.02 11.07 -35.99
C ASP A 315 2.69 12.54 -35.72
N GLN A 316 1.49 12.83 -35.17
CA GLN A 316 1.04 14.18 -34.82
C GLN A 316 1.52 14.64 -33.43
N LEU A 317 2.06 13.73 -32.61
CA LEU A 317 2.49 14.05 -31.24
C LEU A 317 3.70 14.98 -31.24
N ASP A 318 3.71 15.94 -30.33
CA ASP A 318 4.85 16.81 -30.10
C ASP A 318 5.95 16.08 -29.29
N PRO A 319 7.18 16.64 -29.17
CA PRO A 319 8.26 15.99 -28.45
C PRO A 319 7.96 15.66 -26.98
N VAL A 320 7.16 16.48 -26.29
CA VAL A 320 6.76 16.24 -24.89
C VAL A 320 5.81 15.06 -24.84
N GLU A 321 4.82 15.02 -25.72
CA GLU A 321 3.84 13.94 -25.79
C GLU A 321 4.47 12.59 -26.13
N ARG A 322 5.43 12.56 -27.07
CA ARG A 322 6.19 11.33 -27.38
C ARG A 322 6.95 10.83 -26.15
N GLN A 323 7.57 11.73 -25.39
CA GLN A 323 8.23 11.36 -24.14
C GLN A 323 7.23 10.83 -23.11
N VAL A 324 6.04 11.42 -22.97
CA VAL A 324 5.00 10.90 -22.07
C VAL A 324 4.64 9.47 -22.45
N VAL A 325 4.29 9.23 -23.72
CA VAL A 325 3.94 7.91 -24.25
C VAL A 325 5.03 6.87 -23.95
N ALA A 326 6.31 7.21 -24.16
CA ALA A 326 7.43 6.32 -23.87
C ALA A 326 7.55 5.92 -22.38
N HIS A 327 7.05 6.75 -21.45
CA HIS A 327 7.17 6.52 -20.01
C HIS A 327 5.90 5.95 -19.36
N VAL A 328 4.73 6.02 -20.02
CA VAL A 328 3.45 5.51 -19.46
C VAL A 328 3.58 4.04 -19.04
N GLY A 329 4.12 3.19 -19.92
CA GLY A 329 4.31 1.78 -19.61
C GLY A 329 5.19 1.53 -18.38
N SER A 330 6.22 2.37 -18.15
CA SER A 330 7.06 2.27 -16.95
C SER A 330 6.26 2.63 -15.70
N VAL A 331 5.53 3.74 -15.71
CA VAL A 331 4.69 4.16 -14.58
C VAL A 331 3.63 3.11 -14.27
N LEU A 332 2.95 2.56 -15.28
CA LEU A 332 1.98 1.49 -15.09
C LEU A 332 2.62 0.25 -14.45
N ARG A 333 3.84 -0.12 -14.83
CA ARG A 333 4.57 -1.24 -14.21
C ARG A 333 5.03 -0.91 -12.78
N GLU A 334 5.55 0.30 -12.54
CA GLU A 334 5.99 0.80 -11.24
C GLU A 334 4.84 0.83 -10.22
N GLU A 335 3.64 1.24 -10.64
CA GLU A 335 2.48 1.41 -9.77
C GLU A 335 1.53 0.18 -9.74
N ARG A 336 1.54 -0.69 -10.78
CA ARG A 336 0.85 -2.01 -10.75
C ARG A 336 1.66 -3.06 -10.00
N ARG A 337 2.96 -2.85 -9.78
CA ARG A 337 3.58 -3.48 -8.63
C ARG A 337 2.72 -3.03 -7.46
N PRO A 338 2.14 -3.95 -6.67
CA PRO A 338 1.72 -3.57 -5.33
C PRO A 338 2.87 -2.78 -4.68
N LEU A 339 2.65 -2.19 -3.50
CA LEU A 339 3.76 -2.23 -2.53
C LEU A 339 4.02 -3.72 -2.24
N ARG A 340 4.59 -4.42 -3.23
CA ARG A 340 5.04 -5.78 -3.25
C ARG A 340 6.50 -5.60 -2.95
N ARG A 341 6.89 -6.35 -1.94
CA ARG A 341 8.16 -7.06 -1.85
C ARG A 341 9.10 -6.80 -3.03
N PRO A 342 10.40 -6.58 -2.79
CA PRO A 342 11.40 -6.95 -3.78
C PRO A 342 11.27 -8.45 -4.09
N ASN A 343 10.33 -8.84 -4.95
CA ASN A 343 10.26 -10.18 -5.53
C ASN A 343 11.22 -10.20 -6.72
N GLY A 344 12.49 -10.16 -6.34
CA GLY A 344 13.65 -10.56 -7.11
C GLY A 344 14.71 -11.14 -6.20
N SER A 345 14.52 -11.04 -4.88
CA SER A 345 15.39 -11.69 -3.94
C SER A 345 14.66 -12.21 -2.73
N THR A 346 14.46 -13.51 -2.73
CA THR A 346 14.02 -14.26 -1.57
C THR A 346 15.15 -14.30 -0.56
N GLY A 347 15.03 -13.58 0.55
CA GLY A 347 16.02 -13.65 1.62
C GLY A 347 15.83 -12.56 2.68
N PRO A 348 16.23 -12.82 3.93
CA PRO A 348 16.21 -11.81 4.97
C PRO A 348 17.20 -10.69 4.68
N LEU A 349 17.01 -9.57 5.38
CA LEU A 349 17.94 -8.45 5.28
C LEU A 349 19.37 -8.88 5.65
N ARG A 350 20.33 -8.27 4.96
CA ARG A 350 21.77 -8.44 5.23
C ARG A 350 22.42 -7.08 5.31
N VAL A 351 23.50 -6.94 6.08
CA VAL A 351 24.33 -5.73 5.99
C VAL A 351 24.79 -5.57 4.54
N HIS A 352 24.60 -4.39 3.95
CA HIS A 352 24.92 -4.17 2.55
C HIS A 352 26.43 -4.27 2.34
N PRO A 353 26.92 -5.10 1.41
CA PRO A 353 28.35 -5.41 1.29
C PRO A 353 29.21 -4.18 0.90
N GLU A 354 28.68 -3.30 0.06
CA GLU A 354 29.39 -2.09 -0.39
C GLU A 354 29.10 -0.84 0.46
N ASN A 355 28.01 -0.85 1.24
CA ASN A 355 27.60 0.31 2.04
C ASN A 355 27.03 -0.17 3.38
N PRO A 356 27.89 -0.66 4.28
CA PRO A 356 27.46 -1.39 5.48
C PRO A 356 26.75 -0.50 6.53
N ARG A 357 26.53 0.78 6.22
CA ARG A 357 25.64 1.68 6.95
C ARG A 357 24.17 1.27 6.84
N TYR A 358 23.81 0.52 5.80
CA TYR A 358 22.44 0.12 5.52
C TYR A 358 22.31 -1.40 5.46
N PHE A 359 21.08 -1.87 5.70
CA PHE A 359 20.69 -3.18 5.23
C PHE A 359 20.48 -3.17 3.71
N ALA A 360 20.63 -4.34 3.09
CA ALA A 360 20.17 -4.64 1.75
C ALA A 360 19.09 -5.72 1.81
N ASP A 361 18.12 -5.63 0.91
CA ASP A 361 17.32 -6.80 0.55
C ASP A 361 18.21 -7.80 -0.20
N ALA A 362 17.75 -9.04 -0.36
CA ALA A 362 18.56 -10.08 -0.97
C ALA A 362 18.95 -9.79 -2.45
N SER A 363 18.47 -8.69 -3.06
CA SER A 363 18.80 -8.27 -4.44
C SER A 363 19.99 -7.34 -4.45
N GLY A 364 20.54 -7.04 -3.26
CA GLY A 364 21.60 -6.07 -3.07
C GLY A 364 21.10 -4.64 -2.98
N ARG A 365 19.78 -4.40 -2.96
CA ARG A 365 19.25 -3.03 -2.89
C ARG A 365 19.18 -2.56 -1.45
N VAL A 366 19.71 -1.36 -1.20
CA VAL A 366 19.61 -0.66 0.09
C VAL A 366 18.15 -0.59 0.58
N VAL A 367 17.96 -0.97 1.84
CA VAL A 367 16.70 -0.85 2.58
C VAL A 367 16.92 0.10 3.75
N TYR A 368 16.28 1.26 3.66
CA TYR A 368 16.19 2.21 4.76
C TYR A 368 15.00 1.85 5.65
N LEU A 369 15.23 1.49 6.91
CA LEU A 369 14.16 1.14 7.85
C LEU A 369 13.58 2.40 8.52
N ALA A 370 12.28 2.60 8.37
CA ALA A 370 11.55 3.69 8.99
C ALA A 370 10.19 3.22 9.48
N GLY A 371 9.83 3.63 10.71
CA GLY A 371 8.43 3.54 11.09
C GLY A 371 8.09 3.85 12.53
N SER A 372 7.04 3.21 13.05
CA SER A 372 6.49 3.52 14.36
C SER A 372 6.03 2.28 15.10
N HIS A 373 6.09 2.31 16.42
CA HIS A 373 5.64 1.18 17.26
C HIS A 373 4.81 1.63 18.47
N THR A 374 4.20 0.64 19.13
CA THR A 374 3.46 0.77 20.39
C THR A 374 3.58 -0.52 21.19
N TRP A 375 3.26 -0.49 22.48
CA TRP A 375 3.52 -1.58 23.43
C TRP A 375 2.55 -2.77 23.36
N LEU A 376 1.38 -2.59 22.74
CA LEU A 376 0.30 -3.60 22.71
C LEU A 376 0.17 -4.28 21.34
N ASN A 377 1.23 -4.20 20.52
CA ASN A 377 1.20 -4.68 19.15
C ASN A 377 1.55 -6.16 18.99
N LEU A 378 1.89 -6.89 20.07
CA LEU A 378 1.93 -8.36 20.11
C LEU A 378 0.88 -8.93 21.05
N GLN A 379 0.89 -8.49 22.31
CA GLN A 379 0.06 -9.00 23.41
C GLN A 379 -1.08 -8.03 23.75
N ASP A 380 -2.20 -8.59 24.19
CA ASP A 380 -3.32 -7.84 24.73
C ASP A 380 -3.01 -7.38 26.16
N ALA A 381 -3.56 -6.23 26.54
CA ALA A 381 -3.51 -5.74 27.90
C ALA A 381 -4.90 -5.47 28.49
N THR A 382 -5.02 -5.63 29.79
CA THR A 382 -6.20 -5.29 30.58
C THR A 382 -5.79 -4.37 31.72
N LEU A 383 -6.51 -3.27 31.90
CA LEU A 383 -6.30 -2.29 32.97
C LEU A 383 -7.64 -2.06 33.67
N ASP A 384 -7.64 -2.10 35.01
CA ASP A 384 -8.84 -1.87 35.83
C ASP A 384 -10.04 -2.77 35.40
N GLY A 385 -9.75 -4.05 35.10
CA GLY A 385 -10.73 -5.04 34.65
C GLY A 385 -11.22 -4.89 33.21
N LYS A 386 -10.74 -3.89 32.46
CA LYS A 386 -11.14 -3.63 31.07
C LYS A 386 -10.02 -3.92 30.09
N ARG A 387 -10.33 -4.72 29.06
CA ARG A 387 -9.40 -4.97 27.95
C ARG A 387 -9.14 -3.67 27.20
N LEU A 388 -7.87 -3.35 26.99
CA LEU A 388 -7.45 -2.24 26.16
C LEU A 388 -7.60 -2.67 24.68
N PRO A 389 -8.47 -2.01 23.89
CA PRO A 389 -8.64 -2.37 22.50
C PRO A 389 -7.38 -2.02 21.70
N PHE A 390 -6.97 -2.94 20.82
CA PHE A 390 -5.90 -2.69 19.87
C PHE A 390 -6.23 -3.37 18.54
N ASP A 391 -6.57 -2.56 17.54
CA ASP A 391 -6.80 -3.02 16.17
C ASP A 391 -5.44 -3.10 15.44
N TYR A 392 -4.97 -4.32 15.24
CA TYR A 392 -3.69 -4.54 14.58
C TYR A 392 -3.73 -4.24 13.09
N ASP A 393 -4.83 -4.55 12.41
CA ASP A 393 -4.94 -4.30 10.98
C ASP A 393 -5.03 -2.80 10.68
N GLU A 394 -5.73 -2.03 11.52
CA GLU A 394 -5.72 -0.57 11.47
C GLU A 394 -4.31 -0.01 11.74
N PHE A 395 -3.59 -0.57 12.72
CA PHE A 395 -2.20 -0.19 12.98
C PHE A 395 -1.28 -0.43 11.77
N LEU A 396 -1.38 -1.59 11.10
CA LEU A 396 -0.61 -1.84 9.88
C LEU A 396 -1.04 -0.91 8.73
N GLY A 397 -2.33 -0.60 8.62
CA GLY A 397 -2.85 0.39 7.67
C GLY A 397 -2.32 1.80 7.95
N PHE A 398 -2.19 2.18 9.22
CA PHE A 398 -1.54 3.42 9.65
C PHE A 398 -0.07 3.46 9.19
N LEU A 399 0.70 2.40 9.42
CA LEU A 399 2.10 2.34 8.97
C LEU A 399 2.21 2.53 7.45
N GLN A 400 1.39 1.83 6.66
CA GLN A 400 1.38 1.97 5.20
C GLN A 400 0.96 3.38 4.75
N LYS A 401 -0.08 3.96 5.38
CA LYS A 401 -0.55 5.33 5.10
C LYS A 401 0.55 6.37 5.31
N HIS A 402 1.47 6.12 6.25
CA HIS A 402 2.59 7.01 6.57
C HIS A 402 3.89 6.62 5.87
N ASN A 403 3.85 5.69 4.89
CA ASN A 403 5.01 5.18 4.17
C ASN A 403 6.09 4.56 5.07
N HIS A 404 5.68 4.02 6.22
CA HIS A 404 6.56 3.23 7.07
C HIS A 404 6.73 1.83 6.48
N ASN A 405 7.93 1.28 6.62
CA ASN A 405 8.29 -0.05 6.15
C ASN A 405 8.80 -0.96 7.28
N PHE A 406 8.91 -0.45 8.51
CA PHE A 406 9.42 -1.19 9.65
C PHE A 406 8.66 -0.84 10.93
N PHE A 407 8.49 -1.81 11.84
CA PHE A 407 8.10 -1.53 13.21
C PHE A 407 8.66 -2.57 14.17
N ARG A 408 8.78 -2.16 15.43
CA ARG A 408 9.17 -3.02 16.55
C ARG A 408 7.94 -3.71 17.13
N LEU A 409 7.96 -5.03 17.20
CA LEU A 409 6.92 -5.88 17.79
C LEU A 409 7.27 -6.16 19.25
N TRP A 410 6.49 -5.59 20.17
CA TRP A 410 6.82 -5.49 21.58
C TRP A 410 6.38 -6.71 22.38
N THR A 411 7.33 -7.35 23.06
CA THR A 411 7.11 -8.48 23.98
C THR A 411 7.12 -8.05 25.44
N TRP A 412 6.20 -8.57 26.24
CA TRP A 412 6.17 -8.49 27.70
C TRP A 412 6.46 -9.88 28.29
N GLU A 413 7.42 -9.96 29.21
CA GLU A 413 7.79 -11.22 29.86
C GLU A 413 6.98 -11.48 31.14
N SER A 414 6.53 -10.42 31.81
CA SER A 414 5.69 -10.52 33.02
C SER A 414 4.19 -10.42 32.69
N PRO A 415 3.30 -11.16 33.40
CA PRO A 415 1.84 -11.01 33.25
C PRO A 415 1.34 -9.69 33.83
N SER A 416 2.19 -8.91 34.50
CA SER A 416 1.81 -7.66 35.13
C SER A 416 2.85 -6.57 34.88
N TRP A 417 2.37 -5.36 34.63
CA TRP A 417 3.17 -4.16 34.49
C TRP A 417 2.65 -3.08 35.42
N VAL A 418 3.54 -2.48 36.20
CA VAL A 418 3.21 -1.43 37.17
C VAL A 418 3.38 -0.07 36.50
N LEU A 419 2.25 0.62 36.29
CA LEU A 419 2.21 1.97 35.75
C LEU A 419 2.82 2.98 36.74
N ARG A 420 3.20 4.15 36.25
CA ARG A 420 3.79 5.21 37.10
C ARG A 420 2.86 5.67 38.22
N ASP A 421 1.54 5.61 37.99
CA ASP A 421 0.50 5.91 38.97
C ASP A 421 0.17 4.72 39.89
N SER A 422 1.03 3.68 39.88
CA SER A 422 0.90 2.45 40.68
C SER A 422 -0.26 1.52 40.31
N ARG A 423 -1.03 1.81 39.24
CA ARG A 423 -2.00 0.84 38.71
C ARG A 423 -1.28 -0.34 38.04
N VAL A 424 -1.94 -1.50 38.04
CA VAL A 424 -1.40 -2.73 37.44
C VAL A 424 -2.13 -3.03 36.15
N MET A 425 -1.38 -3.03 35.05
CA MET A 425 -1.82 -3.53 33.75
C MET A 425 -1.47 -5.02 33.67
N THR A 426 -2.42 -5.86 33.27
CA THR A 426 -2.16 -7.29 33.03
C THR A 426 -1.97 -7.55 31.55
N VAL A 427 -1.09 -8.50 31.19
CA VAL A 427 -0.70 -8.77 29.81
C VAL A 427 -0.88 -10.25 29.47
N SER A 428 -1.41 -10.54 28.26
CA SER A 428 -1.60 -11.90 27.77
C SER A 428 -1.71 -11.97 26.23
N PRO A 429 -1.47 -13.12 25.59
CA PRO A 429 -0.88 -14.35 26.14
C PRO A 429 0.59 -14.16 26.52
N LEU A 430 1.15 -15.05 27.35
CA LEU A 430 2.59 -15.12 27.64
C LEU A 430 3.22 -16.39 27.00
N PRO A 431 4.55 -16.45 26.85
CA PRO A 431 5.23 -17.57 26.17
C PRO A 431 5.05 -18.94 26.83
N PHE A 432 4.95 -19.02 28.15
CA PHE A 432 4.91 -20.29 28.90
C PHE A 432 3.48 -20.69 29.31
N GLN A 433 3.19 -21.99 29.32
CA GLN A 433 1.91 -22.53 29.79
C GLN A 433 1.79 -22.40 31.30
N ARG A 434 0.54 -22.28 31.77
CA ARG A 434 0.20 -22.40 33.18
C ARG A 434 -0.45 -23.75 33.40
N THR A 435 0.31 -24.70 33.95
CA THR A 435 -0.17 -26.06 34.17
C THR A 435 -0.56 -26.31 35.63
N GLY A 436 -0.04 -25.51 36.57
CA GLY A 436 0.02 -25.93 37.97
C GLY A 436 0.89 -27.20 38.15
N PRO A 437 0.92 -27.81 39.35
CA PRO A 437 0.12 -27.48 40.53
C PRO A 437 0.53 -26.16 41.21
N GLY A 438 -0.32 -25.70 42.12
CA GLY A 438 -0.09 -24.49 42.92
C GLY A 438 -0.49 -23.18 42.23
N THR A 439 -0.50 -22.12 43.03
CA THR A 439 -0.95 -20.78 42.63
C THR A 439 0.24 -19.83 42.60
N ALA A 440 0.43 -19.13 41.48
CA ALA A 440 1.41 -18.06 41.32
C ALA A 440 0.93 -16.78 42.04
N ARG A 441 1.82 -15.80 42.21
CA ARG A 441 1.53 -14.54 42.91
C ARG A 441 0.44 -13.68 42.26
N ASP A 442 0.10 -13.93 41.01
CA ASP A 442 -1.02 -13.29 40.32
C ASP A 442 -2.36 -14.02 40.51
N GLY A 443 -2.41 -15.03 41.37
CA GLY A 443 -3.62 -15.80 41.71
C GLY A 443 -4.01 -16.86 40.68
N LYS A 444 -3.21 -17.06 39.62
CA LYS A 444 -3.45 -18.07 38.57
C LYS A 444 -2.54 -19.28 38.77
N PRO A 445 -2.76 -20.41 38.06
CA PRO A 445 -1.86 -21.55 38.16
C PRO A 445 -0.42 -21.16 37.82
N LYS A 446 0.53 -21.80 38.51
CA LYS A 446 1.97 -21.64 38.25
C LYS A 446 2.33 -22.01 36.80
N PHE A 447 3.36 -21.35 36.29
CA PHE A 447 3.94 -21.61 34.98
C PHE A 447 4.74 -22.91 34.95
N ASP A 448 4.73 -23.58 33.79
CA ASP A 448 5.73 -24.56 33.42
C ASP A 448 6.64 -23.95 32.35
N LEU A 449 7.84 -23.59 32.76
CA LEU A 449 8.86 -22.95 31.92
C LEU A 449 9.39 -23.89 30.82
N THR A 450 9.08 -25.18 30.87
CA THR A 450 9.46 -26.16 29.83
C THR A 450 8.36 -26.36 28.78
N ARG A 451 7.17 -25.75 28.95
CA ARG A 451 6.03 -25.92 28.05
C ARG A 451 5.56 -24.60 27.48
N PHE A 452 5.55 -24.50 26.15
CA PHE A 452 5.15 -23.30 25.44
C PHE A 452 3.65 -23.15 25.25
N ASN A 453 3.15 -21.93 25.48
CA ASN A 453 1.77 -21.54 25.24
C ASN A 453 1.54 -21.35 23.74
N ARG A 454 0.81 -22.29 23.13
CA ARG A 454 0.49 -22.27 21.69
C ARG A 454 -0.15 -20.96 21.24
N ALA A 455 -1.00 -20.34 22.07
CA ALA A 455 -1.67 -19.09 21.71
C ALA A 455 -0.71 -17.90 21.53
N TYR A 456 0.40 -17.88 22.27
CA TYR A 456 1.44 -16.84 22.12
C TYR A 456 2.15 -16.97 20.77
N PHE A 457 2.65 -18.16 20.45
CA PHE A 457 3.40 -18.41 19.21
C PHE A 457 2.52 -18.35 17.96
N GLN A 458 1.26 -18.79 18.06
CA GLN A 458 0.28 -18.59 16.99
C GLN A 458 0.08 -17.09 16.72
N ARG A 459 -0.12 -16.28 17.77
CA ARG A 459 -0.28 -14.83 17.61
C ARG A 459 0.96 -14.15 17.06
N LEU A 460 2.15 -14.55 17.53
CA LEU A 460 3.42 -14.05 17.02
C LEU A 460 3.50 -14.29 15.50
N ARG A 461 3.27 -15.53 15.06
CA ARG A 461 3.29 -15.87 13.64
C ARG A 461 2.24 -15.09 12.84
N GLU A 462 0.99 -15.10 13.28
CA GLU A 462 -0.12 -14.40 12.59
C GLU A 462 0.18 -12.92 12.39
N ARG A 463 0.74 -12.25 13.41
CA ARG A 463 1.07 -10.84 13.35
C ARG A 463 2.23 -10.55 12.42
N VAL A 464 3.29 -11.36 12.48
CA VAL A 464 4.45 -11.21 11.59
C VAL A 464 4.06 -11.50 10.13
N GLU A 465 3.28 -12.54 9.86
CA GLU A 465 2.78 -12.82 8.51
C GLU A 465 1.89 -11.69 7.97
N ALA A 466 0.99 -11.14 8.79
CA ALA A 466 0.12 -10.03 8.40
C ALA A 466 0.89 -8.74 8.06
N ALA A 467 2.01 -8.48 8.74
CA ALA A 467 2.94 -7.42 8.40
C ALA A 467 3.67 -7.69 7.08
N GLY A 468 4.19 -8.91 6.89
CA GLY A 468 4.89 -9.31 5.67
C GLY A 468 4.02 -9.31 4.41
N ARG A 469 2.73 -9.63 4.53
CA ARG A 469 1.74 -9.47 3.44
C ARG A 469 1.57 -8.02 2.98
N ARG A 470 1.91 -7.06 3.86
CA ARG A 470 1.84 -5.61 3.64
C ARG A 470 3.19 -4.97 3.30
N GLY A 471 4.24 -5.78 3.18
CA GLY A 471 5.59 -5.31 2.84
C GLY A 471 6.34 -4.63 4.00
N LEU A 472 5.97 -4.95 5.24
CA LEU A 472 6.59 -4.39 6.44
C LEU A 472 7.61 -5.36 7.03
N TYR A 473 8.80 -4.86 7.35
CA TYR A 473 9.79 -5.52 8.20
C TYR A 473 9.36 -5.42 9.68
N VAL A 474 9.68 -6.47 10.44
CA VAL A 474 9.27 -6.58 11.85
C VAL A 474 10.49 -6.84 12.73
N GLY A 475 10.77 -5.94 13.66
CA GLY A 475 11.73 -6.14 14.74
C GLY A 475 11.07 -6.94 15.85
N VAL A 476 11.34 -8.24 15.94
CA VAL A 476 10.77 -9.13 16.95
C VAL A 476 11.60 -9.04 18.22
N MET A 477 11.08 -8.32 19.22
CA MET A 477 11.73 -8.16 20.51
C MET A 477 11.57 -9.42 21.37
N LEU A 478 12.68 -9.98 21.85
CA LEU A 478 12.68 -11.25 22.58
C LEU A 478 12.46 -11.03 24.09
N PHE A 479 13.12 -10.02 24.67
CA PHE A 479 13.13 -9.74 26.11
C PHE A 479 12.99 -8.23 26.42
N GLN A 480 12.79 -7.86 27.69
CA GLN A 480 12.80 -6.49 28.18
C GLN A 480 13.13 -6.35 29.67
N GLY A 481 14.04 -5.44 30.01
CA GLY A 481 14.42 -5.15 31.39
C GLY A 481 13.28 -4.62 32.27
N PHE A 482 12.24 -4.05 31.68
CA PHE A 482 11.06 -3.59 32.42
C PHE A 482 10.23 -4.73 33.02
N SER A 483 10.40 -5.99 32.59
CA SER A 483 9.67 -7.11 33.19
C SER A 483 10.40 -7.72 34.39
N VAL A 484 11.70 -7.47 34.53
CA VAL A 484 12.55 -8.08 35.57
C VAL A 484 12.85 -7.14 36.73
N ALA A 485 12.63 -5.83 36.58
CA ALA A 485 12.91 -4.89 37.67
C ALA A 485 12.03 -3.63 37.69
N ARG A 486 11.93 -2.98 38.85
CA ARG A 486 11.14 -1.74 39.01
C ARG A 486 11.72 -0.52 38.28
N LYS A 487 13.00 -0.49 37.93
CA LYS A 487 13.73 0.60 37.22
C LYS A 487 13.76 1.99 37.89
N SER A 488 13.01 2.24 38.96
CA SER A 488 12.96 3.52 39.66
C SER A 488 12.59 3.35 41.12
N LYS A 489 13.23 4.15 42.00
CA LYS A 489 12.95 4.17 43.45
C LYS A 489 11.52 4.64 43.76
N THR A 490 10.89 5.36 42.85
CA THR A 490 9.52 5.89 43.02
C THR A 490 8.42 4.86 42.76
N ARG A 491 8.74 3.72 42.12
CA ARG A 491 7.77 2.64 41.92
C ARG A 491 7.65 1.81 43.19
N LYS A 492 6.43 1.68 43.69
CA LYS A 492 6.12 0.94 44.93
C LYS A 492 6.10 -0.58 44.78
N ARG A 493 5.94 -1.08 43.55
CA ARG A 493 5.83 -2.52 43.25
C ARG A 493 6.79 -2.89 42.13
N SER A 494 7.32 -4.11 42.19
CA SER A 494 8.16 -4.65 41.13
C SER A 494 7.35 -5.54 40.18
N PRO A 495 7.53 -5.42 38.85
CA PRO A 495 6.99 -6.39 37.90
C PRO A 495 7.59 -7.80 38.05
N TRP A 496 8.71 -7.92 38.78
CA TRP A 496 9.34 -9.18 39.13
C TRP A 496 8.43 -10.11 39.95
N GLU A 497 7.58 -9.54 40.81
CA GLU A 497 6.70 -10.29 41.72
C GLU A 497 5.86 -11.35 40.99
N THR A 498 5.43 -11.09 39.77
CA THR A 498 4.58 -12.01 38.99
C THR A 498 5.30 -12.63 37.79
N HIS A 499 6.60 -12.36 37.63
CA HIS A 499 7.40 -12.85 36.51
C HIS A 499 7.48 -14.39 36.49
N PRO A 500 7.44 -15.05 35.32
CA PRO A 500 7.49 -16.52 35.24
C PRO A 500 8.74 -17.14 35.89
N PHE A 501 9.89 -16.47 35.80
CA PHE A 501 11.17 -16.92 36.37
C PHE A 501 11.36 -16.63 37.86
N ASN A 502 10.38 -16.01 38.53
CA ASN A 502 10.39 -15.92 39.99
C ASN A 502 10.02 -17.29 40.58
N GLY A 503 10.75 -17.74 41.61
CA GLY A 503 10.60 -19.07 42.24
C GLY A 503 9.19 -19.39 42.75
N LEU A 504 8.39 -18.37 43.04
CA LEU A 504 7.02 -18.54 43.51
C LEU A 504 6.01 -18.71 42.38
N ASN A 505 6.39 -18.47 41.12
CA ASN A 505 5.47 -18.44 39.99
C ASN A 505 5.61 -19.62 39.04
N ASN A 506 6.64 -20.46 39.15
CA ASN A 506 6.83 -21.64 38.32
C ASN A 506 6.91 -22.95 39.13
N ILE A 507 6.68 -24.07 38.45
CA ILE A 507 6.79 -25.43 39.02
C ILE A 507 8.18 -26.05 38.84
N ASN A 508 9.07 -25.38 38.10
CA ASN A 508 10.34 -25.94 37.65
C ASN A 508 11.48 -25.78 38.69
N GLY A 509 11.20 -25.13 39.83
CA GLY A 509 12.20 -24.85 40.86
C GLY A 509 13.26 -23.84 40.43
N ILE A 510 12.89 -22.94 39.50
CA ILE A 510 13.76 -21.88 39.00
C ILE A 510 13.44 -20.58 39.74
N ASP A 511 14.47 -19.93 40.26
CA ASP A 511 14.36 -18.56 40.77
C ASP A 511 15.46 -17.70 40.16
N GLY A 512 15.06 -16.58 39.56
CA GLY A 512 15.98 -15.65 38.90
C GLY A 512 16.44 -14.50 39.79
N ASP A 513 16.08 -14.50 41.07
CA ASP A 513 16.57 -13.59 42.10
C ASP A 513 17.65 -14.32 42.92
N LEU A 514 18.85 -14.43 42.34
CA LEU A 514 19.92 -15.25 42.93
C LEU A 514 20.56 -14.58 44.14
N ASN A 515 20.42 -13.25 44.26
CA ASN A 515 21.04 -12.45 45.30
C ASN A 515 20.06 -12.09 46.44
N GLY A 516 18.76 -12.36 46.28
CA GLY A 516 17.71 -12.12 47.26
C GLY A 516 17.31 -10.65 47.41
N ASP A 517 17.54 -9.81 46.39
CA ASP A 517 17.26 -8.37 46.43
C ASP A 517 15.81 -8.01 46.08
N GLY A 518 15.00 -9.00 45.68
CA GLY A 518 13.60 -8.83 45.32
C GLY A 518 13.37 -8.30 43.91
N GLU A 519 14.40 -8.31 43.06
CA GLU A 519 14.33 -8.04 41.62
C GLU A 519 14.90 -9.24 40.85
N GLY A 520 14.68 -9.30 39.53
CA GLY A 520 15.06 -10.43 38.69
C GLY A 520 16.19 -10.15 37.72
N TYR A 521 17.14 -9.26 38.07
CA TYR A 521 18.18 -8.83 37.13
C TYR A 521 18.99 -10.01 36.58
N GLU A 522 19.26 -11.02 37.41
CA GLU A 522 20.07 -12.18 37.04
C GLU A 522 19.44 -13.02 35.92
N VAL A 523 18.13 -12.90 35.68
CA VAL A 523 17.46 -13.51 34.51
C VAL A 523 18.07 -13.03 33.21
N HIS A 524 18.53 -11.78 33.11
CA HIS A 524 19.20 -11.24 31.91
C HIS A 524 20.72 -11.27 32.06
N THR A 525 21.25 -12.29 32.73
CA THR A 525 22.68 -12.58 32.87
C THR A 525 22.98 -14.05 32.57
N LEU A 526 24.26 -14.44 32.59
CA LEU A 526 24.68 -15.85 32.47
C LEU A 526 24.89 -16.54 33.83
N SER A 527 24.39 -15.95 34.91
CA SER A 527 24.70 -16.39 36.28
C SER A 527 24.09 -17.75 36.64
N ASP A 528 22.91 -18.08 36.10
CA ASP A 528 22.32 -19.42 36.23
C ASP A 528 22.18 -20.11 34.86
N PRO A 529 23.00 -21.15 34.56
CA PRO A 529 22.94 -21.82 33.27
C PRO A 529 21.62 -22.57 33.03
N ARG A 530 20.83 -22.86 34.07
CA ARG A 530 19.48 -23.43 33.92
C ARG A 530 18.53 -22.41 33.30
N ILE A 531 18.61 -21.14 33.72
CA ILE A 531 17.81 -20.04 33.16
C ILE A 531 18.22 -19.78 31.72
N THR A 532 19.53 -19.71 31.44
CA THR A 532 20.04 -19.52 30.08
C THR A 532 19.53 -20.60 29.13
N ARG A 533 19.53 -21.88 29.52
CA ARG A 533 18.99 -22.98 28.68
C ARG A 533 17.49 -22.85 28.41
N LEU A 534 16.70 -22.35 29.37
CA LEU A 534 15.27 -22.11 29.17
C LEU A 534 15.03 -20.96 28.21
N GLN A 535 15.82 -19.89 28.30
CA GLN A 535 15.77 -18.76 27.38
C GLN A 535 16.19 -19.17 25.97
N GLU A 536 17.29 -19.93 25.82
CA GLU A 536 17.69 -20.52 24.53
C GLU A 536 16.59 -21.39 23.93
N THR A 537 15.90 -22.18 24.74
CA THR A 537 14.76 -23.00 24.29
C THR A 537 13.59 -22.13 23.84
N TYR A 538 13.33 -21.00 24.51
CA TYR A 538 12.34 -20.02 24.10
C TYR A 538 12.73 -19.34 22.77
N VAL A 539 13.97 -18.87 22.65
CA VAL A 539 14.50 -18.26 21.42
C VAL A 539 14.45 -19.26 20.26
N ARG A 540 14.78 -20.53 20.52
CA ARG A 540 14.63 -21.63 19.55
C ARG A 540 13.19 -21.72 19.03
N GLN A 541 12.21 -21.73 19.93
CA GLN A 541 10.81 -21.80 19.56
C GLN A 541 10.36 -20.57 18.76
N VAL A 542 10.84 -19.36 19.10
CA VAL A 542 10.59 -18.14 18.32
C VAL A 542 11.15 -18.25 16.90
N ILE A 543 12.41 -18.71 16.77
CA ILE A 543 13.05 -18.92 15.46
C ILE A 543 12.27 -19.95 14.67
N ASP A 544 11.98 -21.13 15.23
CA ASP A 544 11.24 -22.19 14.53
C ASP A 544 9.83 -21.75 14.10
N THR A 545 9.24 -20.80 14.82
CA THR A 545 7.93 -20.23 14.50
C THR A 545 7.98 -19.25 13.30
N LEU A 546 9.13 -18.63 13.03
CA LEU A 546 9.24 -17.49 12.10
C LEU A 546 10.31 -17.65 11.02
N ASN A 547 11.17 -18.67 11.08
CA ASN A 547 12.38 -18.74 10.27
C ASN A 547 12.10 -18.75 8.76
N ASP A 548 10.93 -19.23 8.32
CA ASP A 548 10.54 -19.21 6.91
C ASP A 548 10.19 -17.79 6.37
N LEU A 549 10.15 -16.76 7.22
CA LEU A 549 9.68 -15.42 6.87
C LEU A 549 10.83 -14.41 6.68
N ASP A 550 11.03 -13.93 5.46
CA ASP A 550 12.15 -13.02 5.11
C ASP A 550 12.18 -11.69 5.88
N HIS A 551 11.03 -11.18 6.31
CA HIS A 551 10.89 -9.79 6.79
C HIS A 551 11.07 -9.63 8.30
N VAL A 552 11.91 -10.48 8.93
CA VAL A 552 12.17 -10.52 10.37
C VAL A 552 13.57 -9.98 10.71
N ILE A 553 13.65 -9.23 11.80
CA ILE A 553 14.88 -8.81 12.48
C ILE A 553 14.69 -9.18 13.96
N TYR A 554 15.62 -9.90 14.58
CA TYR A 554 15.49 -10.24 16.01
C TYR A 554 16.11 -9.15 16.86
N GLU A 555 15.35 -8.59 17.80
CA GLU A 555 15.91 -7.70 18.81
C GLU A 555 16.06 -8.44 20.13
N ILE A 556 17.25 -8.40 20.74
CA ILE A 556 17.51 -9.16 21.96
C ILE A 556 16.68 -8.64 23.13
N SER A 557 16.92 -7.42 23.60
CA SER A 557 16.21 -6.92 24.78
C SER A 557 16.06 -5.41 24.82
N ASN A 558 14.85 -4.94 25.14
CA ASN A 558 14.64 -3.54 25.51
C ASN A 558 15.19 -3.24 26.90
N GLU A 559 16.14 -2.32 27.02
CA GLU A 559 16.51 -1.69 28.30
C GLU A 559 16.76 -2.70 29.44
N SER A 560 17.46 -3.80 29.15
CA SER A 560 18.08 -4.59 30.22
C SER A 560 19.17 -3.75 30.93
N HIS A 561 19.55 -4.14 32.13
CA HIS A 561 20.58 -3.44 32.91
C HIS A 561 21.97 -3.59 32.29
N GLY A 562 22.94 -2.73 32.66
CA GLY A 562 24.27 -2.71 32.02
C GLY A 562 25.03 -4.04 32.07
N ALA A 563 24.92 -4.79 33.17
CA ALA A 563 25.59 -6.09 33.30
C ALA A 563 24.99 -7.21 32.40
N SER A 564 23.94 -6.92 31.64
CA SER A 564 23.35 -7.88 30.67
C SER A 564 24.12 -7.97 29.35
N ALA A 565 25.13 -7.13 29.11
CA ALA A 565 25.81 -7.05 27.81
C ALA A 565 26.34 -8.40 27.30
N GLU A 566 27.03 -9.16 28.17
CA GLU A 566 27.56 -10.48 27.78
C GLU A 566 26.46 -11.52 27.56
N TRP A 567 25.37 -11.45 28.31
CA TRP A 567 24.20 -12.29 28.09
C TRP A 567 23.52 -11.97 26.74
N GLN A 568 23.41 -10.69 26.37
CA GLN A 568 22.90 -10.31 25.05
C GLN A 568 23.83 -10.78 23.93
N ALA A 569 25.16 -10.64 24.10
CA ALA A 569 26.15 -11.16 23.17
C ALA A 569 26.04 -12.69 23.01
N HIS A 570 25.82 -13.41 24.10
CA HIS A 570 25.54 -14.85 24.09
C HIS A 570 24.28 -15.19 23.29
N MET A 571 23.17 -14.48 23.52
CA MET A 571 21.92 -14.70 22.78
C MET A 571 22.06 -14.42 21.29
N ILE A 572 22.80 -13.38 20.90
CA ILE A 572 23.10 -13.10 19.48
C ILE A 572 23.88 -14.26 18.86
N ARG A 573 24.96 -14.72 19.51
CA ARG A 573 25.75 -15.87 19.03
C ARG A 573 24.91 -17.14 18.95
N PHE A 574 24.03 -17.37 19.91
CA PHE A 574 23.11 -18.50 19.91
C PHE A 574 22.14 -18.45 18.72
N ILE A 575 21.54 -17.28 18.42
CA ILE A 575 20.66 -17.11 17.25
C ILE A 575 21.44 -17.41 15.97
N HIS A 576 22.62 -16.81 15.80
CA HIS A 576 23.48 -17.05 14.64
C HIS A 576 23.83 -18.53 14.48
N GLU A 577 24.23 -19.21 15.56
CA GLU A 577 24.56 -20.63 15.55
C GLU A 577 23.34 -21.50 15.21
N TYR A 578 22.20 -21.25 15.84
CA TYR A 578 20.99 -22.04 15.60
C TYR A 578 20.46 -21.87 14.17
N GLU A 579 20.54 -20.66 13.59
CA GLU A 579 20.09 -20.40 12.23
C GLU A 579 21.06 -20.88 11.13
N LYS A 580 22.31 -21.24 11.45
CA LYS A 580 23.21 -21.90 10.47
C LYS A 580 22.60 -23.17 9.89
N GLY A 581 21.85 -23.93 10.70
CA GLY A 581 21.16 -25.14 10.29
C GLY A 581 19.77 -24.92 9.70
N LYS A 582 19.37 -23.67 9.44
CA LYS A 582 18.02 -23.30 9.02
C LYS A 582 18.00 -22.68 7.61
N PRO A 583 16.85 -22.70 6.91
CA PRO A 583 16.74 -22.11 5.57
C PRO A 583 17.11 -20.62 5.50
N LYS A 584 16.83 -19.87 6.56
CA LYS A 584 17.08 -18.43 6.64
C LYS A 584 17.92 -18.10 7.86
N GLN A 585 18.76 -17.08 7.73
CA GLN A 585 19.46 -16.43 8.83
C GLN A 585 18.96 -15.00 8.89
N HIS A 586 18.52 -14.49 10.02
CA HIS A 586 17.98 -13.14 10.16
C HIS A 586 19.01 -12.23 10.84
N PRO A 587 19.03 -10.93 10.51
CA PRO A 587 19.87 -10.00 11.25
C PRO A 587 19.39 -9.86 12.69
N VAL A 588 20.34 -9.65 13.58
CA VAL A 588 20.12 -9.44 15.00
C VAL A 588 20.43 -7.99 15.36
N TRP A 589 19.58 -7.44 16.22
CA TRP A 589 19.57 -6.06 16.67
C TRP A 589 19.74 -6.01 18.20
N MET A 590 20.68 -5.19 18.66
CA MET A 590 20.88 -4.90 20.09
C MET A 590 20.55 -3.44 20.39
N SER A 591 19.62 -3.20 21.30
CA SER A 591 19.28 -1.86 21.78
C SER A 591 19.97 -1.53 23.11
N TYR A 592 20.07 -0.24 23.42
CA TYR A 592 20.85 0.23 24.56
C TYR A 592 20.33 -0.31 25.91
N THR A 593 21.27 -0.78 26.73
CA THR A 593 21.00 -1.27 28.09
C THR A 593 20.82 -0.11 29.07
N TRP A 594 19.59 0.10 29.54
CA TRP A 594 19.25 1.18 30.46
C TRP A 594 18.64 0.67 31.77
N ASP A 595 19.17 1.17 32.89
CA ASP A 595 18.59 0.99 34.21
C ASP A 595 18.82 2.20 35.11
N GLY A 596 17.75 2.72 35.71
CA GLY A 596 17.82 3.89 36.59
C GLY A 596 18.27 3.60 38.03
N LEU A 597 18.49 2.34 38.41
CA LEU A 597 18.83 1.91 39.76
C LEU A 597 20.22 1.29 39.86
N ILE A 598 20.49 0.28 39.04
CA ILE A 598 21.72 -0.53 39.15
C ILE A 598 22.76 -0.22 38.06
N GLY A 599 22.43 0.70 37.15
CA GLY A 599 23.36 1.23 36.16
C GLY A 599 23.01 0.84 34.72
N ARG A 600 23.33 1.78 33.83
CA ARG A 600 23.23 1.65 32.38
C ARG A 600 24.53 1.07 31.79
N GLY A 601 24.45 0.45 30.62
CA GLY A 601 25.64 0.11 29.84
C GLY A 601 26.16 1.32 29.06
N THR A 602 26.90 1.07 28.00
CA THR A 602 27.49 2.10 27.15
C THR A 602 27.21 1.83 25.67
N ASN A 603 27.29 2.87 24.85
CA ASN A 603 27.28 2.67 23.40
C ASN A 603 28.46 1.79 22.91
N ALA A 604 29.59 1.79 23.60
CA ALA A 604 30.73 0.92 23.29
C ALA A 604 30.36 -0.57 23.38
N ASP A 605 29.53 -0.96 24.36
CA ASP A 605 29.03 -2.33 24.49
C ASP A 605 28.21 -2.75 23.26
N LEU A 606 27.42 -1.82 22.69
CA LEU A 606 26.65 -2.07 21.47
C LEU A 606 27.56 -2.30 20.26
N PHE A 607 28.57 -1.44 20.08
CA PHE A 607 29.51 -1.57 18.96
C PHE A 607 30.40 -2.82 19.07
N ALA A 608 30.74 -3.24 20.29
CA ALA A 608 31.50 -4.46 20.56
C ALA A 608 30.65 -5.74 20.40
N SER A 609 29.31 -5.62 20.44
CA SER A 609 28.42 -6.77 20.32
C SER A 609 28.55 -7.46 18.95
N PRO A 610 28.19 -8.75 18.84
CA PRO A 610 28.15 -9.45 17.56
C PRO A 610 26.92 -9.10 16.70
N ALA A 611 26.04 -8.17 17.11
CA ALA A 611 24.83 -7.82 16.35
C ALA A 611 25.13 -7.13 15.02
N GLU A 612 24.25 -7.30 14.03
CA GLU A 612 24.32 -6.57 12.76
C GLU A 612 23.84 -5.11 12.90
N ALA A 613 22.83 -4.88 13.74
CA ALA A 613 22.26 -3.57 14.00
C ALA A 613 22.28 -3.18 15.47
N ILE A 614 22.33 -1.87 15.73
CA ILE A 614 22.28 -1.32 17.09
C ILE A 614 21.36 -0.11 17.21
N SER A 615 20.85 0.13 18.42
CA SER A 615 20.18 1.40 18.79
C SER A 615 20.94 2.11 19.91
N PRO A 616 21.77 3.10 19.57
CA PRO A 616 22.54 3.89 20.54
C PRO A 616 21.67 4.79 21.41
N HIS A 617 22.19 5.16 22.58
CA HIS A 617 21.60 6.14 23.48
C HIS A 617 22.25 7.52 23.29
N GLN A 618 21.58 8.56 23.77
CA GLN A 618 21.97 9.97 23.77
C GLN A 618 23.25 10.33 24.58
N GLU A 619 24.16 9.38 24.86
CA GLU A 619 25.37 9.66 25.66
C GLU A 619 26.21 10.79 25.03
N THR A 620 26.87 11.62 25.82
CA THR A 620 27.65 12.76 25.30
C THR A 620 29.12 12.41 25.02
N CYS A 621 29.64 11.31 25.58
CA CYS A 621 30.99 10.81 25.31
C CYS A 621 31.10 9.30 25.62
N ASP A 622 31.98 8.57 24.94
CA ASP A 622 32.39 7.21 25.33
C ASP A 622 33.51 7.18 26.37
N ARG A 623 33.94 5.96 26.72
CA ARG A 623 35.03 5.71 27.67
C ARG A 623 36.38 6.31 27.22
N ASP A 624 36.55 6.60 25.94
CA ASP A 624 37.78 7.16 25.35
C ASP A 624 37.67 8.67 25.11
N GLY A 625 36.57 9.31 25.54
CA GLY A 625 36.34 10.75 25.43
C GLY A 625 35.88 11.22 24.05
N GLN A 626 35.50 10.31 23.15
CA GLN A 626 34.95 10.68 21.83
C GLN A 626 33.50 11.13 21.98
N ASP A 627 33.13 12.20 21.28
CA ASP A 627 31.78 12.75 21.27
C ASP A 627 30.77 11.77 20.65
N GLN A 628 29.74 11.39 21.40
CA GLN A 628 28.75 10.40 20.99
C GLN A 628 27.30 10.91 21.03
N ARG A 629 27.10 12.22 20.82
CA ARG A 629 25.81 12.92 20.93
C ARG A 629 24.73 12.47 19.92
N TYR A 630 24.32 11.20 19.92
CA TYR A 630 23.31 10.63 19.02
C TYR A 630 21.97 11.37 19.00
N ARG A 631 21.65 12.13 20.06
CA ARG A 631 20.43 12.95 20.14
C ARG A 631 20.51 14.23 19.30
N ASP A 632 21.66 14.90 19.31
CA ASP A 632 21.81 16.27 18.84
C ASP A 632 22.77 16.38 17.65
N ASP A 633 23.80 15.55 17.60
CA ASP A 633 24.89 15.54 16.62
C ASP A 633 25.49 14.11 16.56
N PRO A 634 24.80 13.15 15.93
CA PRO A 634 25.24 11.76 15.92
C PRO A 634 26.59 11.61 15.20
N PRO A 635 27.51 10.77 15.73
CA PRO A 635 28.75 10.45 15.05
C PRO A 635 28.50 9.93 13.62
N VAL A 636 29.47 10.15 12.73
CA VAL A 636 29.41 9.59 11.37
C VAL A 636 29.28 8.07 11.47
N ALA A 637 28.25 7.51 10.84
CA ALA A 637 28.11 6.08 10.69
C ALA A 637 29.25 5.55 9.82
N ASP A 638 30.26 4.94 10.42
CA ASP A 638 31.42 4.37 9.73
C ASP A 638 31.12 3.00 9.07
N GLY A 639 29.93 2.46 9.31
CA GLY A 639 29.49 1.19 8.75
C GLY A 639 29.89 -0.04 9.57
N ARG A 640 30.46 0.12 10.78
CA ARG A 640 30.70 -1.01 11.70
C ARG A 640 29.42 -1.72 12.12
N LYS A 641 28.30 -0.98 12.18
CA LYS A 641 26.96 -1.46 12.50
C LYS A 641 25.93 -0.72 11.66
N VAL A 642 24.81 -1.37 11.36
CA VAL A 642 23.61 -0.66 10.89
C VAL A 642 22.97 0.05 12.09
N ILE A 643 22.77 1.36 12.00
CA ILE A 643 22.19 2.14 13.09
C ILE A 643 20.67 2.24 12.91
N ILE A 644 19.92 1.65 13.84
CA ILE A 644 18.47 1.85 13.95
C ILE A 644 18.26 2.86 15.07
N THR A 645 18.07 4.14 14.73
CA THR A 645 17.74 5.15 15.74
C THR A 645 16.30 4.99 16.18
N ASP A 646 16.08 4.84 17.48
CA ASP A 646 14.74 4.86 18.05
C ASP A 646 14.55 6.08 18.94
N THR A 647 13.31 6.55 19.01
CA THR A 647 12.99 7.69 19.86
C THR A 647 13.09 7.35 21.35
N ASP A 648 13.08 6.06 21.70
CA ASP A 648 13.05 5.62 23.09
C ASP A 648 14.37 5.93 23.80
N HIS A 649 15.48 5.57 23.17
CA HIS A 649 16.80 5.74 23.76
C HIS A 649 17.39 7.15 23.55
N LEU A 650 16.83 7.92 22.62
CA LEU A 650 17.24 9.30 22.37
C LEU A 650 16.42 10.33 23.18
N TRP A 651 15.11 10.12 23.33
CA TRP A 651 14.20 11.09 23.96
C TRP A 651 13.23 10.49 24.99
N GLY A 652 13.22 9.16 25.19
CA GLY A 652 12.29 8.47 26.08
C GLY A 652 10.83 8.52 25.59
N ILE A 653 9.97 9.22 26.34
CA ILE A 653 8.58 9.51 25.95
C ILE A 653 8.53 10.98 25.49
N GLY A 654 9.08 11.28 24.31
CA GLY A 654 9.21 12.66 23.80
C GLY A 654 9.59 12.78 22.32
N GLY A 655 9.56 14.02 21.80
CA GLY A 655 9.91 14.42 20.43
C GLY A 655 9.34 15.81 20.10
N ASN A 656 10.17 16.82 19.89
CA ASN A 656 9.73 18.21 19.65
C ASN A 656 9.62 18.49 18.14
N ALA A 657 8.57 19.19 17.70
CA ALA A 657 8.34 19.55 16.29
C ALA A 657 9.27 20.67 15.75
N SER A 658 10.19 21.20 16.56
CA SER A 658 10.93 22.44 16.28
C SER A 658 12.42 22.27 15.94
N GLY A 659 12.88 21.03 15.66
CA GLY A 659 14.31 20.73 15.50
C GLY A 659 14.75 20.25 14.12
N SER A 660 13.90 20.23 13.09
CA SER A 660 14.27 19.77 11.74
C SER A 660 14.96 20.89 10.94
N GLY A 661 16.06 21.41 11.46
CA GLY A 661 17.01 22.22 10.71
C GLY A 661 18.13 21.33 10.19
N ASN A 662 18.08 20.98 8.90
CA ASN A 662 19.19 20.42 8.11
C ASN A 662 19.85 19.10 8.53
N PHE A 663 19.09 18.04 8.87
CA PHE A 663 19.65 16.67 8.90
C PHE A 663 18.66 15.62 8.38
N ASP A 664 19.14 14.74 7.47
CA ASP A 664 18.37 13.70 6.77
C ASP A 664 18.34 12.38 7.56
N TRP A 665 17.55 12.34 8.65
CA TRP A 665 17.24 11.10 9.37
C TRP A 665 15.74 10.97 9.66
N ARG A 666 15.10 9.90 9.16
CA ARG A 666 13.75 9.45 9.55
C ARG A 666 13.85 8.17 10.41
N GLY A 667 13.95 8.29 11.72
CA GLY A 667 14.09 7.16 12.67
C GLY A 667 12.78 6.50 13.11
N LEU A 668 12.86 5.54 14.04
CA LEU A 668 11.72 4.82 14.61
C LEU A 668 11.01 5.64 15.70
N GLY A 669 9.75 6.05 15.49
CA GLY A 669 8.99 6.89 16.42
C GLY A 669 7.97 6.16 17.30
N LYS A 670 7.82 6.59 18.56
CA LYS A 670 6.72 6.17 19.45
C LYS A 670 5.43 6.97 19.19
N VAL A 671 4.27 6.29 19.18
CA VAL A 671 2.95 6.95 19.20
C VAL A 671 2.47 7.10 20.66
N GLY A 672 2.16 8.32 21.10
CA GLY A 672 1.80 8.65 22.49
C GLY A 672 0.42 8.14 22.97
N LYS A 673 0.35 7.90 24.30
CA LYS A 673 -0.73 7.40 25.20
C LYS A 673 -2.16 7.17 24.63
N ILE A 674 -2.65 5.95 24.84
CA ILE A 674 -4.09 5.63 24.95
C ILE A 674 -4.56 6.09 26.35
N ALA A 675 -5.30 7.19 26.42
CA ALA A 675 -6.12 7.51 27.59
C ALA A 675 -7.49 6.83 27.42
N PRO A 676 -8.03 6.12 28.43
CA PRO A 676 -9.37 5.56 28.33
C PRO A 676 -10.38 6.71 28.34
N GLY A 677 -10.99 7.00 27.19
CA GLY A 677 -12.15 7.91 27.10
C GLY A 677 -12.07 9.09 26.14
N SER A 678 -10.99 9.29 25.36
CA SER A 678 -10.98 10.29 24.29
C SER A 678 -10.45 9.72 22.98
N GLY A 679 -11.31 9.66 21.96
CA GLY A 679 -10.98 9.23 20.60
C GLY A 679 -10.13 10.27 19.85
N THR A 680 -9.00 10.70 20.41
CA THR A 680 -8.09 11.65 19.75
C THR A 680 -6.63 11.22 19.92
N VAL A 681 -6.10 10.62 18.85
CA VAL A 681 -4.66 10.42 18.65
C VAL A 681 -4.02 11.79 18.45
N ARG A 682 -3.33 12.34 19.46
CA ARG A 682 -2.40 13.46 19.26
C ARG A 682 -1.04 12.91 18.88
N CYS A 683 -0.85 12.64 17.58
CA CYS A 683 0.49 12.56 17.00
C CYS A 683 1.01 13.98 16.78
N ALA A 684 2.25 14.23 17.22
CA ALA A 684 3.00 15.41 16.80
C ALA A 684 3.09 15.42 15.27
N SER A 685 2.69 16.54 14.66
CA SER A 685 2.78 16.71 13.22
C SER A 685 4.24 16.75 12.78
N ILE A 686 4.66 15.78 11.98
CA ILE A 686 5.82 15.96 11.10
C ILE A 686 5.28 16.78 9.92
N ARG A 687 5.48 18.10 9.94
CA ARG A 687 5.21 18.95 8.77
C ARG A 687 6.32 18.71 7.74
N ARG A 688 5.88 18.81 6.47
CA ARG A 688 6.55 18.36 5.23
C ARG A 688 7.95 18.91 5.03
#